data_AF-A0A950JZY6-F1
#
_entry.id   AF-A0A950JZY6-F1
#
_cell.length_a   1.000
_cell.length_b   1.000
_cell.length_c   1.000
_cell.angle_alpha   90.00
_cell.angle_beta   90.00
_cell.angle_gamma   90.00
#
_symmetry.space_group_name_H-M   'P 1'
#
loop_
_entity.id
_entity.type
_entity.pdbx_description
1 polymer ?
#
loop_
_entity_poly.entity_id
_entity_poly.type
_entity_poly.pdbx_seq_one_letter_code
_entity_poly.pdbx_strand_id
1 'polypeptide(L)'
;MMLSFGDTNSSKAVKASVDRKGLCGDVFLIGEPAAARIADVRVETSVRKESIAFDVAVQGLAGNAACTLQAKVEGGPEFTSAPFKASDLQEGRLTFGGVWKGATLWDTHAPQNLYRVQLSLRDADGKTLDAALPQKFGFREFWIDGRDFRLNGTRIFLSAVPLDSAQVGARTASYEGARETLRRLQAFGINFVYTHNYGCEPGTHLGFDEVLRAADDVGMLVAFSQPHFGQYEWKKPDSDQQNGYAAHADYYVRVAQNHPSVVAYSMSHNATGYDEDMNPDQIDGLKDPRTDAWSRHNAAAAVRAEAIVRKLDPSRIVYHHSSGNLGSMHTCNFYVNFAPVQELSDWFGHWATAGVKPMFTVEYGVPFSWDWTLYRGWHNGTREWGSANVPWEFCLAEWNAQFLGDRAYALTDAEKRNLHWEAARFKAGIPAWHRWDYPFAPGWAGFEQQQEVLARYITDNWRAYRTWGLSANSPWEYAMYWKLREGADRAKKEFKTDWDRLQRPGFSPDFSQRVQGIPDLDYERDDWIPTAAGEALLRNNRPLLGYIAGKKDAFTSKDHVFRPGETVEKQLIVINNSREPLSVDCEWSLALPEPVSGKATLRVNAGDQERLPLRLPLPAALPPGPLALKASFVFGGRGTQTDSFTLDILKAEAPAPEKPAIALFDPKGETAALLKRLGVEFRAIEAATALNAGELLIVGKGALTSGGAAPDIRKVRDGLKVLLFEQTSKVLEERFGFRVTEYGLRDVFPRVPKHPALGGLEAAELHDWRGEATLLPPRLDYTLRPRYGPTVQWCGIEVPRAWRCGNRGNVASVLIEKPPCGDFLALVDGGFGLQYSPLLEYHEGKGLVLFCQLDVTGRTETEPAADVLTLAILRHAATWTPKPARTAVYLGDPSGKAHLEAAGFKVADSVDALGAGSVLILGAGGGTGLDEKALVAKGVRILALPLEGAEGLKKTDYVGSTLDAASEGSVLEGVGAADLLSRDPRLLALLKDSAVGTLNDGALTYCQLVPWDYDAHKSMNLKRTFRRASLVVSRLAANLGVPATTPLLERFGTPAERNEGRWFEGLYLERPDEWDDPYRYFRW
;
A
#
# COMPACT_ATOMS: atom_id res chain seq x y z
N MET A 1 -8.22 -35.24 9.15
CA MET A 1 -9.37 -34.57 8.49
C MET A 1 -8.80 -33.81 7.30
N MET A 2 -9.47 -33.77 6.14
CA MET A 2 -9.29 -32.58 5.30
C MET A 2 -9.80 -31.41 6.13
N LEU A 3 -9.20 -30.22 6.03
CA LEU A 3 -9.83 -28.90 6.23
C LEU A 3 -8.93 -27.93 7.02
N SER A 4 -8.41 -26.96 6.29
CA SER A 4 -8.27 -25.57 6.72
C SER A 4 -8.20 -24.76 5.43
N PHE A 5 -9.16 -23.85 5.26
CA PHE A 5 -9.04 -22.71 4.35
C PHE A 5 -8.71 -21.55 5.30
N GLY A 6 -7.45 -21.12 5.29
CA GLY A 6 -6.94 -20.00 6.09
C GLY A 6 -6.05 -19.17 5.18
N ASP A 7 -4.77 -19.01 5.54
CA ASP A 7 -3.69 -18.44 4.71
C ASP A 7 -3.42 -19.24 3.39
N THR A 8 -4.37 -19.98 2.82
CA THR A 8 -4.14 -20.79 1.61
C THR A 8 -5.39 -20.90 0.73
N ASN A 9 -5.19 -20.85 -0.58
CA ASN A 9 -6.23 -21.12 -1.59
C ASN A 9 -6.53 -22.62 -1.82
N SER A 10 -6.08 -23.51 -0.93
CA SER A 10 -6.26 -24.95 -1.07
C SER A 10 -6.44 -25.62 0.27
N SER A 11 -7.35 -26.60 0.35
CA SER A 11 -7.51 -27.41 1.56
C SER A 11 -6.23 -28.18 1.90
N LYS A 12 -5.78 -28.11 3.16
CA LYS A 12 -4.71 -28.96 3.69
C LYS A 12 -5.28 -30.09 4.56
N ALA A 13 -4.58 -31.23 4.60
CA ALA A 13 -4.90 -32.32 5.51
C ALA A 13 -4.20 -32.08 6.86
N VAL A 14 -4.96 -32.06 7.94
CA VAL A 14 -4.45 -31.81 9.30
C VAL A 14 -4.96 -32.87 10.29
N LYS A 15 -4.27 -32.98 11.43
CA LYS A 15 -4.74 -33.81 12.55
C LYS A 15 -6.08 -33.24 13.01
N ALA A 16 -7.10 -34.08 13.12
CA ALA A 16 -8.44 -33.64 13.51
C ALA A 16 -8.43 -33.14 14.97
N SER A 17 -8.83 -31.89 15.17
CA SER A 17 -9.15 -31.29 16.46
C SER A 17 -10.53 -30.62 16.37
N VAL A 18 -11.18 -30.47 17.52
CA VAL A 18 -12.38 -29.65 17.67
C VAL A 18 -12.00 -28.54 18.64
N ASP A 19 -11.87 -27.32 18.12
CA ASP A 19 -11.31 -26.20 18.86
C ASP A 19 -12.27 -25.71 19.95
N ARG A 20 -13.57 -25.60 19.62
CA ARG A 20 -14.64 -25.21 20.55
C ARG A 20 -15.50 -26.42 20.87
N LYS A 21 -15.53 -26.82 22.14
CA LYS A 21 -16.22 -28.03 22.64
C LYS A 21 -17.38 -27.66 23.56
N GLY A 22 -18.35 -28.56 23.67
CA GLY A 22 -19.54 -28.38 24.50
C GLY A 22 -20.71 -27.80 23.72
N LEU A 23 -21.66 -27.19 24.43
CA LEU A 23 -22.83 -26.54 23.83
C LEU A 23 -22.40 -25.20 23.24
N CYS A 24 -22.13 -25.21 21.93
CA CYS A 24 -21.69 -24.01 21.20
C CYS A 24 -22.87 -23.09 20.83
N GLY A 25 -24.04 -23.28 21.41
CA GLY A 25 -25.26 -22.50 21.22
C GLY A 25 -26.31 -22.93 22.24
N ASP A 26 -27.48 -22.29 22.18
CA ASP A 26 -28.56 -22.57 23.12
C ASP A 26 -29.19 -23.96 22.88
N VAL A 27 -29.73 -24.55 23.95
CA VAL A 27 -30.51 -25.78 23.89
C VAL A 27 -31.91 -25.47 24.42
N PHE A 28 -32.92 -25.77 23.61
CA PHE A 28 -34.32 -25.50 23.94
C PHE A 28 -35.11 -26.81 24.09
N LEU A 29 -36.08 -26.80 25.01
CA LEU A 29 -37.17 -27.77 25.05
C LEU A 29 -38.44 -27.08 24.52
N ILE A 30 -38.96 -27.54 23.38
CA ILE A 30 -40.10 -26.92 22.68
C ILE A 30 -41.29 -27.89 22.71
N GLY A 31 -42.48 -27.38 23.03
CA GLY A 31 -43.73 -28.12 22.91
C GLY A 31 -44.42 -27.77 21.59
N GLU A 32 -44.75 -28.78 20.79
CA GLU A 32 -45.35 -28.63 19.45
C GLU A 32 -46.59 -29.52 19.28
N PRO A 33 -47.56 -29.15 18.43
CA PRO A 33 -48.67 -30.03 18.10
C PRO A 33 -48.21 -31.31 17.39
N ALA A 34 -48.83 -32.44 17.75
CA ALA A 34 -48.48 -33.74 17.18
C ALA A 34 -48.87 -33.92 15.69
N ALA A 35 -49.80 -33.10 15.20
CA ALA A 35 -50.36 -33.18 13.84
C ALA A 35 -49.93 -31.97 12.99
N ALA A 36 -50.89 -31.25 12.42
CA ALA A 36 -50.67 -30.07 11.61
C ALA A 36 -49.97 -28.97 12.43
N ARG A 37 -48.77 -28.57 12.00
CA ARG A 37 -47.96 -27.56 12.68
C ARG A 37 -47.16 -26.69 11.70
N ILE A 38 -46.79 -25.51 12.17
CA ILE A 38 -45.87 -24.59 11.51
C ILE A 38 -44.44 -25.01 11.88
N ALA A 39 -43.64 -25.36 10.88
CA ALA A 39 -42.27 -25.83 11.07
C ALA A 39 -41.22 -24.72 10.86
N ASP A 40 -41.55 -23.67 10.11
CA ASP A 40 -40.65 -22.56 9.81
C ASP A 40 -41.44 -21.35 9.31
N VAL A 41 -40.93 -20.15 9.60
CA VAL A 41 -41.53 -18.88 9.17
C VAL A 41 -40.45 -17.95 8.65
N ARG A 42 -40.59 -17.54 7.38
CA ARG A 42 -39.79 -16.46 6.79
C ARG A 42 -40.67 -15.26 6.45
N VAL A 43 -40.18 -14.06 6.81
CA VAL A 43 -40.80 -12.79 6.45
C VAL A 43 -39.97 -12.10 5.37
N GLU A 44 -40.60 -11.82 4.23
CA GLU A 44 -39.99 -11.08 3.13
C GLU A 44 -40.64 -9.71 2.98
N THR A 45 -39.84 -8.66 2.85
CA THR A 45 -40.33 -7.29 2.67
C THR A 45 -39.75 -6.69 1.40
N SER A 46 -40.52 -5.84 0.73
CA SER A 46 -40.06 -5.04 -0.40
C SER A 46 -40.54 -3.61 -0.24
N VAL A 47 -39.57 -2.70 -0.18
CA VAL A 47 -39.81 -1.25 -0.16
C VAL A 47 -40.27 -0.79 -1.54
N ARG A 48 -39.67 -1.32 -2.62
CA ARG A 48 -40.02 -0.92 -3.99
C ARG A 48 -41.43 -1.34 -4.39
N LYS A 49 -41.90 -2.48 -3.88
CA LYS A 49 -43.26 -3.00 -4.15
C LYS A 49 -44.27 -2.64 -3.06
N GLU A 50 -43.83 -1.99 -1.97
CA GLU A 50 -44.63 -1.70 -0.78
C GLU A 50 -45.39 -2.95 -0.28
N SER A 51 -44.70 -4.09 -0.18
CA SER A 51 -45.33 -5.39 0.08
C SER A 51 -44.59 -6.21 1.13
N ILE A 52 -45.34 -7.06 1.81
CA ILE A 52 -44.84 -8.09 2.73
C ILE A 52 -45.37 -9.45 2.30
N ALA A 53 -44.52 -10.48 2.39
CA ALA A 53 -44.88 -11.87 2.19
C ALA A 53 -44.38 -12.73 3.35
N PHE A 54 -45.15 -13.77 3.67
CA PHE A 54 -44.85 -14.77 4.67
C PHE A 54 -44.73 -16.10 3.95
N ASP A 55 -43.54 -16.67 4.00
CA ASP A 55 -43.25 -18.00 3.47
C ASP A 55 -43.15 -19.00 4.63
N VAL A 56 -44.11 -19.92 4.70
CA VAL A 56 -44.38 -20.72 5.90
C VAL A 56 -44.27 -22.19 5.56
N ALA A 57 -43.37 -22.90 6.24
CA ALA A 57 -43.31 -24.36 6.15
C ALA A 57 -44.38 -24.97 7.06
N VAL A 58 -45.18 -25.89 6.51
CA VAL A 58 -46.25 -26.57 7.25
C VAL A 58 -46.05 -28.08 7.14
N GLN A 59 -46.15 -28.77 8.27
CA GLN A 59 -45.99 -30.22 8.35
C GLN A 59 -47.22 -30.87 8.98
N GLY A 60 -47.46 -32.15 8.70
CA GLY A 60 -48.49 -32.94 9.38
C GLY A 60 -49.94 -32.63 9.00
N LEU A 61 -50.19 -31.98 7.86
CA LEU A 61 -51.55 -31.77 7.34
C LEU A 61 -52.19 -33.10 6.91
N ALA A 62 -53.44 -33.31 7.30
CA ALA A 62 -54.24 -34.41 6.78
C ALA A 62 -54.60 -34.12 5.30
N GLY A 63 -54.41 -35.09 4.41
CA GLY A 63 -54.34 -34.88 2.95
C GLY A 63 -55.49 -34.12 2.26
N ASN A 64 -56.69 -34.09 2.86
CA ASN A 64 -57.85 -33.36 2.31
C ASN A 64 -58.35 -32.19 3.18
N ALA A 65 -57.75 -31.93 4.34
CA ALA A 65 -58.20 -30.87 5.25
C ALA A 65 -57.83 -29.49 4.68
N ALA A 66 -58.83 -28.62 4.54
CA ALA A 66 -58.61 -27.23 4.16
C ALA A 66 -58.17 -26.42 5.40
N CYS A 67 -57.08 -25.67 5.24
CA CYS A 67 -56.51 -24.82 6.27
C CYS A 67 -56.30 -23.39 5.75
N THR A 68 -56.11 -22.45 6.66
CA THR A 68 -55.64 -21.09 6.36
C THR A 68 -54.47 -20.73 7.27
N LEU A 69 -53.58 -19.87 6.78
CA LEU A 69 -52.53 -19.24 7.57
C LEU A 69 -52.93 -17.80 7.83
N GLN A 70 -52.79 -17.35 9.07
CA GLN A 70 -52.97 -15.97 9.47
C GLN A 70 -51.66 -15.40 10.02
N ALA A 71 -51.25 -14.23 9.54
CA ALA A 71 -50.12 -13.47 10.05
C ALA A 71 -50.62 -12.15 10.66
N LYS A 72 -50.39 -11.96 11.96
CA LYS A 72 -50.78 -10.74 12.69
C LYS A 72 -49.53 -9.97 13.11
N VAL A 73 -49.32 -8.79 12.52
CA VAL A 73 -48.20 -7.90 12.87
C VAL A 73 -48.59 -7.03 14.06
N GLU A 74 -47.77 -7.02 15.12
CA GLU A 74 -47.98 -6.17 16.29
C GLU A 74 -47.95 -4.69 15.88
N GLY A 75 -49.05 -3.96 16.14
CA GLY A 75 -49.19 -2.56 15.74
C GLY A 75 -49.28 -2.33 14.22
N GLY A 76 -49.44 -3.40 13.44
CA GLY A 76 -49.47 -3.37 11.98
C GLY A 76 -50.68 -4.08 11.37
N PRO A 77 -50.65 -4.35 10.05
CA PRO A 77 -51.71 -5.04 9.35
C PRO A 77 -51.77 -6.55 9.66
N GLU A 78 -52.91 -7.16 9.34
CA GLU A 78 -53.16 -8.59 9.44
C GLU A 78 -53.39 -9.17 8.04
N PHE A 79 -52.83 -10.35 7.77
CA PHE A 79 -52.95 -11.04 6.49
C PHE A 79 -53.47 -12.46 6.71
N THR A 80 -54.33 -12.93 5.81
CA THR A 80 -54.83 -14.31 5.82
C THR A 80 -54.66 -14.92 4.43
N SER A 81 -54.13 -16.14 4.36
CA SER A 81 -53.97 -16.86 3.10
C SER A 81 -55.31 -17.25 2.48
N ALA A 82 -55.31 -17.56 1.19
CA ALA A 82 -56.39 -18.36 0.64
C ALA A 82 -56.44 -19.74 1.34
N PRO A 83 -57.61 -20.40 1.42
CA PRO A 83 -57.69 -21.78 1.88
C PRO A 83 -56.79 -22.70 1.04
N PHE A 84 -56.07 -23.61 1.69
CA PHE A 84 -55.14 -24.54 1.05
C PHE A 84 -55.17 -25.92 1.69
N LYS A 85 -54.65 -26.92 0.98
CA LYS A 85 -54.48 -28.31 1.41
C LYS A 85 -53.01 -28.73 1.29
N ALA A 86 -52.68 -29.92 1.76
CA ALA A 86 -51.34 -30.48 1.65
C ALA A 86 -50.80 -30.52 0.20
N SER A 87 -51.67 -30.76 -0.79
CA SER A 87 -51.31 -30.79 -2.22
C SER A 87 -50.94 -29.43 -2.81
N ASP A 88 -51.31 -28.34 -2.14
CA ASP A 88 -51.07 -26.97 -2.62
C ASP A 88 -49.71 -26.43 -2.15
N LEU A 89 -49.09 -27.11 -1.18
CA LEU A 89 -47.76 -26.77 -0.67
C LEU A 89 -46.68 -27.06 -1.72
N GLN A 90 -45.81 -26.08 -1.96
CA GLN A 90 -44.63 -26.24 -2.81
C GLN A 90 -43.44 -26.59 -1.91
N GLU A 91 -42.89 -27.80 -2.06
CA GLU A 91 -41.81 -28.31 -1.20
C GLU A 91 -42.13 -28.18 0.31
N GLY A 92 -43.41 -28.34 0.67
CA GLY A 92 -43.89 -28.24 2.06
C GLY A 92 -44.11 -26.81 2.56
N ARG A 93 -44.07 -25.80 1.68
CA ARG A 93 -44.21 -24.38 2.04
C ARG A 93 -45.39 -23.71 1.30
N LEU A 94 -45.98 -22.70 1.95
CA LEU A 94 -46.96 -21.79 1.35
C LEU A 94 -46.49 -20.36 1.54
N THR A 95 -46.48 -19.59 0.44
CA THR A 95 -46.23 -18.14 0.49
C THR A 95 -47.55 -17.37 0.35
N PHE A 96 -47.81 -16.44 1.26
CA PHE A 96 -48.96 -15.52 1.19
C PHE A 96 -48.58 -14.14 1.72
N GLY A 97 -49.35 -13.10 1.39
CA GLY A 97 -49.01 -11.75 1.81
C GLY A 97 -49.85 -10.69 1.10
N GLY A 98 -49.39 -9.44 1.14
CA GLY A 98 -50.10 -8.34 0.52
C GLY A 98 -49.33 -7.02 0.55
N VAL A 99 -50.02 -5.98 0.08
CA VAL A 99 -49.51 -4.60 0.10
C VAL A 99 -49.54 -4.07 1.54
N TRP A 100 -48.44 -3.44 1.96
CA TRP A 100 -48.33 -2.70 3.20
C TRP A 100 -47.66 -1.34 2.93
N LYS A 101 -48.49 -0.31 2.75
CA LYS A 101 -48.03 1.07 2.57
C LYS A 101 -47.72 1.72 3.91
N GLY A 102 -46.69 2.57 3.94
CA GLY A 102 -46.34 3.36 5.13
C GLY A 102 -45.74 2.56 6.28
N ALA A 103 -45.18 1.37 6.02
CA ALA A 103 -44.37 0.66 6.99
C ALA A 103 -43.16 1.53 7.40
N THR A 104 -42.86 1.58 8.69
CA THR A 104 -41.67 2.25 9.20
C THR A 104 -40.46 1.37 8.88
N LEU A 105 -39.47 1.95 8.19
CA LEU A 105 -38.36 1.17 7.63
C LEU A 105 -37.26 0.92 8.67
N TRP A 106 -36.76 -0.31 8.74
CA TRP A 106 -35.49 -0.59 9.38
C TRP A 106 -34.35 -0.07 8.48
N ASP A 107 -33.46 0.73 9.05
CA ASP A 107 -32.28 1.27 8.38
C ASP A 107 -31.13 1.40 9.41
N THR A 108 -29.90 1.56 8.94
CA THR A 108 -28.70 1.70 9.78
C THR A 108 -28.74 2.87 10.78
N HIS A 109 -29.53 3.92 10.47
CA HIS A 109 -29.75 5.08 11.34
C HIS A 109 -31.07 5.03 12.12
N ALA A 110 -31.92 4.05 11.82
CA ALA A 110 -33.21 3.84 12.48
C ALA A 110 -33.44 2.36 12.84
N PRO A 111 -32.49 1.69 13.53
CA PRO A 111 -32.56 0.26 13.80
C PRO A 111 -33.69 -0.13 14.77
N GLN A 112 -34.23 0.82 15.54
CA GLN A 112 -35.36 0.60 16.45
C GLN A 112 -36.67 0.22 15.73
N ASN A 113 -36.75 0.40 14.42
CA ASN A 113 -37.94 0.11 13.61
C ASN A 113 -38.08 -1.40 13.35
N LEU A 114 -38.40 -2.14 14.40
CA LEU A 114 -38.56 -3.59 14.38
C LEU A 114 -40.00 -3.97 14.72
N TYR A 115 -40.54 -4.91 13.97
CA TYR A 115 -41.87 -5.46 14.14
C TYR A 115 -41.80 -6.88 14.73
N ARG A 116 -42.95 -7.35 15.22
CA ARG A 116 -43.19 -8.75 15.57
C ARG A 116 -44.41 -9.25 14.83
N VAL A 117 -44.34 -10.47 14.31
CA VAL A 117 -45.48 -11.14 13.68
C VAL A 117 -45.75 -12.47 14.37
N GLN A 118 -47.01 -12.72 14.69
CA GLN A 118 -47.49 -14.03 15.14
C GLN A 118 -48.20 -14.73 13.98
N LEU A 119 -47.79 -15.96 13.67
CA LEU A 119 -48.42 -16.79 12.66
C LEU A 119 -49.26 -17.87 13.30
N SER A 120 -50.47 -18.10 12.76
CA SER A 120 -51.37 -19.15 13.20
C SER A 120 -51.87 -19.98 12.03
N LEU A 121 -51.80 -21.29 12.15
CA LEU A 121 -52.43 -22.26 11.26
C LEU A 121 -53.84 -22.55 11.78
N ARG A 122 -54.85 -22.41 10.93
CA ARG A 122 -56.26 -22.61 11.30
C ARG A 122 -56.93 -23.63 10.40
N ASP A 123 -57.88 -24.38 10.94
CA ASP A 123 -58.76 -25.25 10.16
C ASP A 123 -59.84 -24.45 9.41
N ALA A 124 -60.71 -25.17 8.69
CA ALA A 124 -61.80 -24.59 7.91
C ALA A 124 -62.84 -23.84 8.77
N ASP A 125 -62.98 -24.19 10.05
CA ASP A 125 -63.89 -23.55 11.00
C ASP A 125 -63.24 -22.35 11.71
N GLY A 126 -61.98 -22.03 11.38
CA GLY A 126 -61.22 -20.92 11.95
C GLY A 126 -60.56 -21.23 13.30
N LYS A 127 -60.59 -22.49 13.76
CA LYS A 127 -59.92 -22.90 15.00
C LYS A 127 -58.42 -23.00 14.76
N THR A 128 -57.63 -22.40 15.65
CA THR A 128 -56.16 -22.50 15.61
C THR A 128 -55.71 -23.93 15.89
N LEU A 129 -55.03 -24.52 14.92
CA LEU A 129 -54.35 -25.82 14.99
C LEU A 129 -52.95 -25.67 15.58
N ASP A 130 -52.26 -24.59 15.22
CA ASP A 130 -50.93 -24.25 15.73
C ASP A 130 -50.69 -22.74 15.68
N ALA A 131 -49.81 -22.23 16.54
CA ALA A 131 -49.33 -20.86 16.50
C ALA A 131 -47.81 -20.82 16.73
N ALA A 132 -47.09 -20.31 15.73
CA ALA A 132 -45.64 -20.14 15.82
C ALA A 132 -45.27 -19.11 16.89
N LEU A 133 -44.08 -19.27 17.48
CA LEU A 133 -43.48 -18.23 18.33
C LEU A 133 -43.37 -16.91 17.55
N PRO A 134 -43.64 -15.75 18.17
CA PRO A 134 -43.56 -14.46 17.49
C PRO A 134 -42.20 -14.23 16.84
N GLN A 135 -42.20 -13.93 15.54
CA GLN A 135 -40.99 -13.65 14.77
C GLN A 135 -40.72 -12.15 14.74
N LYS A 136 -39.51 -11.74 15.12
CA LYS A 136 -39.05 -10.35 14.97
C LYS A 136 -38.55 -10.14 13.54
N PHE A 137 -38.88 -9.01 12.93
CA PHE A 137 -38.37 -8.64 11.60
C PHE A 137 -38.29 -7.12 11.44
N GLY A 138 -37.54 -6.64 10.45
CA GLY A 138 -37.50 -5.23 10.05
C GLY A 138 -37.95 -5.07 8.61
N PHE A 139 -38.77 -4.05 8.31
CA PHE A 139 -39.19 -3.77 6.94
C PHE A 139 -38.09 -3.01 6.20
N ARG A 140 -37.45 -3.62 5.22
CA ARG A 140 -36.36 -3.00 4.44
C ARG A 140 -36.24 -3.64 3.06
N GLU A 141 -35.50 -3.01 2.16
CA GLU A 141 -34.99 -3.69 0.96
C GLU A 141 -33.55 -3.29 0.67
N PHE A 142 -32.69 -4.26 0.34
CA PHE A 142 -31.29 -4.04 -0.05
C PHE A 142 -31.02 -4.66 -1.42
N TRP A 143 -30.46 -3.90 -2.35
CA TRP A 143 -30.22 -4.36 -3.72
C TRP A 143 -29.02 -3.68 -4.39
N ILE A 144 -28.63 -4.22 -5.54
CA ILE A 144 -27.60 -3.66 -6.43
C ILE A 144 -28.29 -2.91 -7.57
N ASP A 145 -27.85 -1.69 -7.82
CA ASP A 145 -28.27 -0.84 -8.93
C ASP A 145 -27.02 -0.38 -9.70
N GLY A 146 -26.71 -1.07 -10.81
CA GLY A 146 -25.44 -0.91 -11.51
C GLY A 146 -24.24 -1.21 -10.61
N ARG A 147 -23.46 -0.18 -10.30
CA ARG A 147 -22.30 -0.27 -9.41
C ARG A 147 -22.61 0.01 -7.94
N ASP A 148 -23.82 0.46 -7.64
CA ASP A 148 -24.15 0.97 -6.31
C ASP A 148 -24.96 -0.03 -5.50
N PHE A 149 -24.76 0.02 -4.18
CA PHE A 149 -25.67 -0.58 -3.23
C PHE A 149 -26.77 0.40 -2.84
N ARG A 150 -27.99 -0.11 -2.73
CA ARG A 150 -29.17 0.65 -2.32
C ARG A 150 -29.77 0.00 -1.08
N LEU A 151 -29.96 0.79 -0.04
CA LEU A 151 -30.78 0.43 1.12
C LEU A 151 -31.98 1.35 1.13
N ASN A 152 -33.18 0.79 1.07
CA ASN A 152 -34.45 1.53 1.15
C ASN A 152 -34.56 2.69 0.12
N GLY A 153 -33.95 2.56 -1.06
CA GLY A 153 -33.98 3.56 -2.14
C GLY A 153 -32.77 4.48 -2.20
N THR A 154 -32.06 4.65 -1.08
CA THR A 154 -30.92 5.54 -0.97
C THR A 154 -29.61 4.78 -1.16
N ARG A 155 -28.68 5.36 -1.95
CA ARG A 155 -27.33 4.81 -2.16
C ARG A 155 -26.60 4.66 -0.81
N ILE A 156 -25.85 3.58 -0.66
CA ILE A 156 -25.02 3.35 0.53
C ILE A 156 -23.63 2.86 0.12
N PHE A 157 -22.62 3.50 0.68
CA PHE A 157 -21.24 3.06 0.65
C PHE A 157 -21.01 2.08 1.79
N LEU A 158 -20.40 0.91 1.53
CA LEU A 158 -20.11 -0.06 2.58
C LEU A 158 -18.66 0.03 3.03
N SER A 159 -18.44 0.17 4.33
CA SER A 159 -17.13 -0.06 4.95
C SER A 159 -17.21 -1.28 5.84
N ALA A 160 -16.35 -2.26 5.54
CA ALA A 160 -16.46 -3.63 6.01
C ALA A 160 -15.26 -4.08 6.85
N VAL A 161 -15.48 -4.97 7.81
CA VAL A 161 -14.43 -5.77 8.45
C VAL A 161 -14.96 -7.17 8.74
N PRO A 162 -14.08 -8.19 8.93
CA PRO A 162 -14.51 -9.48 9.45
C PRO A 162 -15.13 -9.31 10.84
N LEU A 163 -16.12 -10.13 11.16
CA LEU A 163 -16.68 -10.26 12.50
C LEU A 163 -16.24 -11.57 13.13
N ASP A 164 -15.36 -11.47 14.11
CA ASP A 164 -14.75 -12.59 14.83
C ASP A 164 -15.45 -12.96 16.14
N SER A 165 -16.56 -12.29 16.47
CA SER A 165 -17.23 -12.44 17.77
C SER A 165 -17.55 -13.89 18.14
N ALA A 166 -17.95 -14.73 17.17
CA ALA A 166 -18.29 -16.14 17.39
C ALA A 166 -17.06 -17.07 17.35
N GLN A 167 -15.94 -16.60 16.80
CA GLN A 167 -14.68 -17.31 16.69
C GLN A 167 -13.86 -17.11 17.97
N VAL A 168 -13.93 -15.94 18.60
CA VAL A 168 -13.06 -15.59 19.72
C VAL A 168 -13.50 -16.25 21.04
N GLY A 169 -14.75 -16.08 21.46
CA GLY A 169 -15.23 -16.70 22.70
C GLY A 169 -16.63 -16.31 23.15
N ALA A 170 -17.09 -16.92 24.25
CA ALA A 170 -18.46 -16.77 24.75
C ALA A 170 -18.82 -15.31 25.13
N ARG A 171 -17.85 -14.53 25.62
CA ARG A 171 -18.08 -13.11 25.95
C ARG A 171 -18.41 -12.31 24.70
N THR A 172 -17.62 -12.42 23.65
CA THR A 172 -17.81 -11.67 22.40
C THR A 172 -19.04 -12.18 21.63
N ALA A 173 -19.37 -13.47 21.73
CA ALA A 173 -20.57 -14.06 21.14
C ALA A 173 -21.87 -13.77 21.91
N SER A 174 -21.82 -13.28 23.16
CA SER A 174 -23.01 -12.84 23.91
C SER A 174 -23.59 -11.55 23.32
N TYR A 175 -24.89 -11.29 23.51
CA TYR A 175 -25.56 -10.06 23.04
C TYR A 175 -24.79 -8.79 23.40
N GLU A 176 -24.43 -8.64 24.68
CA GLU A 176 -23.75 -7.45 25.19
C GLU A 176 -22.32 -7.33 24.65
N GLY A 177 -21.66 -8.45 24.32
CA GLY A 177 -20.32 -8.44 23.76
C GLY A 177 -20.33 -8.09 22.28
N ALA A 178 -21.23 -8.73 21.52
CA ALA A 178 -21.44 -8.44 20.12
C ALA A 178 -21.90 -6.99 19.92
N ARG A 179 -22.88 -6.51 20.71
CA ARG A 179 -23.36 -5.12 20.67
C ARG A 179 -22.23 -4.12 20.92
N GLU A 180 -21.34 -4.41 21.87
CA GLU A 180 -20.20 -3.56 22.16
C GLU A 180 -19.19 -3.55 21.00
N THR A 181 -18.87 -4.73 20.46
CA THR A 181 -18.00 -4.91 19.29
C THR A 181 -18.51 -4.07 18.12
N LEU A 182 -19.78 -4.25 17.74
CA LEU A 182 -20.41 -3.55 16.62
C LEU A 182 -20.42 -2.03 16.80
N ARG A 183 -20.64 -1.53 18.02
CA ARG A 183 -20.60 -0.09 18.30
C ARG A 183 -19.18 0.48 18.22
N ARG A 184 -18.15 -0.30 18.58
CA ARG A 184 -16.74 0.11 18.42
C ARG A 184 -16.38 0.21 16.94
N LEU A 185 -16.81 -0.75 16.14
CA LEU A 185 -16.67 -0.73 14.68
C LEU A 185 -17.37 0.50 14.05
N GLN A 186 -18.61 0.80 14.46
CA GLN A 186 -19.33 2.00 14.00
C GLN A 186 -18.60 3.31 14.35
N ALA A 187 -17.85 3.35 15.46
CA ALA A 187 -17.18 4.57 15.91
C ALA A 187 -16.12 5.11 14.92
N PHE A 188 -15.57 4.23 14.06
CA PHE A 188 -14.65 4.60 12.97
C PHE A 188 -15.24 4.38 11.57
N GLY A 189 -16.57 4.23 11.46
CA GLY A 189 -17.29 4.28 10.19
C GLY A 189 -17.64 2.93 9.55
N ILE A 190 -17.37 1.81 10.23
CA ILE A 190 -17.84 0.49 9.74
C ILE A 190 -19.36 0.44 9.82
N ASN A 191 -20.00 0.05 8.72
CA ASN A 191 -21.45 -0.13 8.63
C ASN A 191 -21.87 -1.48 8.04
N PHE A 192 -20.89 -2.30 7.64
CA PHE A 192 -21.08 -3.64 7.13
C PHE A 192 -20.05 -4.57 7.78
N VAL A 193 -20.43 -5.81 8.06
CA VAL A 193 -19.50 -6.84 8.53
C VAL A 193 -19.81 -8.15 7.84
N TYR A 194 -18.82 -9.03 7.70
CA TYR A 194 -19.06 -10.41 7.27
C TYR A 194 -18.60 -11.38 8.36
N THR A 195 -19.39 -12.42 8.62
CA THR A 195 -19.00 -13.38 9.66
C THR A 195 -17.78 -14.17 9.22
N HIS A 196 -16.74 -14.20 10.04
CA HIS A 196 -15.44 -14.72 9.63
C HIS A 196 -15.35 -16.26 9.62
N ASN A 197 -16.49 -16.97 9.70
CA ASN A 197 -16.51 -18.43 9.62
C ASN A 197 -16.32 -18.84 8.15
N TYR A 198 -15.09 -19.24 7.81
CA TYR A 198 -14.73 -19.75 6.48
C TYR A 198 -15.27 -21.17 6.22
N GLY A 199 -16.02 -21.74 7.15
CA GLY A 199 -16.52 -23.10 7.13
C GLY A 199 -17.63 -23.31 8.15
N CYS A 200 -18.14 -24.53 8.20
CA CYS A 200 -19.20 -24.94 9.12
C CYS A 200 -18.89 -26.27 9.83
N GLU A 201 -17.62 -26.66 9.90
CA GLU A 201 -17.20 -27.87 10.61
C GLU A 201 -17.49 -27.75 12.11
N PRO A 202 -17.78 -28.86 12.80
CA PRO A 202 -18.02 -28.84 14.24
C PRO A 202 -16.90 -28.14 15.03
N GLY A 203 -17.27 -27.13 15.82
CA GLY A 203 -16.35 -26.38 16.69
C GLY A 203 -15.62 -25.20 16.03
N THR A 204 -15.92 -24.86 14.77
CA THR A 204 -15.30 -23.71 14.07
C THR A 204 -15.79 -22.34 14.56
N HIS A 205 -16.98 -22.26 15.14
CA HIS A 205 -17.55 -21.05 15.73
C HIS A 205 -18.58 -21.38 16.82
N LEU A 206 -18.94 -20.38 17.61
CA LEU A 206 -20.11 -20.38 18.50
C LEU A 206 -21.38 -19.95 17.74
N GLY A 207 -22.54 -20.04 18.40
CA GLY A 207 -23.84 -19.65 17.85
C GLY A 207 -23.91 -18.16 17.52
N PHE A 208 -24.62 -17.83 16.43
CA PHE A 208 -24.72 -16.47 15.90
C PHE A 208 -26.00 -15.74 16.31
N ASP A 209 -26.98 -16.40 16.94
CA ASP A 209 -28.30 -15.82 17.24
C ASP A 209 -28.20 -14.48 17.98
N GLU A 210 -27.37 -14.44 19.04
CA GLU A 210 -27.17 -13.23 19.84
C GLU A 210 -26.35 -12.15 19.13
N VAL A 211 -25.46 -12.56 18.23
CA VAL A 211 -24.66 -11.66 17.40
C VAL A 211 -25.54 -10.96 16.36
N LEU A 212 -26.40 -11.72 15.67
CA LEU A 212 -27.34 -11.18 14.67
C LEU A 212 -28.42 -10.33 15.34
N ARG A 213 -28.91 -10.72 16.52
CA ARG A 213 -29.83 -9.89 17.32
C ARG A 213 -29.19 -8.55 17.71
N ALA A 214 -27.93 -8.56 18.12
CA ALA A 214 -27.19 -7.33 18.40
C ALA A 214 -27.02 -6.47 17.14
N ALA A 215 -26.77 -7.09 15.98
CA ALA A 215 -26.65 -6.38 14.70
C ALA A 215 -27.95 -5.69 14.27
N ASP A 216 -29.10 -6.36 14.45
CA ASP A 216 -30.42 -5.77 14.19
C ASP A 216 -30.67 -4.51 15.04
N ASP A 217 -30.36 -4.59 16.33
CA ASP A 217 -30.63 -3.52 17.29
C ASP A 217 -29.65 -2.34 17.17
N VAL A 218 -28.43 -2.60 16.67
CA VAL A 218 -27.38 -1.58 16.45
C VAL A 218 -27.48 -0.92 15.07
N GLY A 219 -28.12 -1.58 14.10
CA GLY A 219 -28.16 -1.10 12.72
C GLY A 219 -26.88 -1.41 11.94
N MET A 220 -26.25 -2.56 12.24
CA MET A 220 -25.11 -3.06 11.45
C MET A 220 -25.62 -3.93 10.31
N LEU A 221 -25.12 -3.73 9.09
CA LEU A 221 -25.39 -4.64 7.97
C LEU A 221 -24.47 -5.86 8.06
N VAL A 222 -24.98 -7.06 7.78
CA VAL A 222 -24.25 -8.31 7.90
C VAL A 222 -24.28 -9.10 6.60
N ALA A 223 -23.11 -9.56 6.15
CA ALA A 223 -22.99 -10.70 5.27
C ALA A 223 -22.79 -11.97 6.10
N PHE A 224 -23.76 -12.87 6.03
CA PHE A 224 -23.68 -14.12 6.80
C PHE A 224 -23.02 -15.21 5.98
N SER A 225 -21.99 -15.85 6.52
CA SER A 225 -21.22 -16.84 5.77
C SER A 225 -21.99 -18.15 5.64
N GLN A 226 -22.13 -18.60 4.39
CA GLN A 226 -22.67 -19.92 4.06
C GLN A 226 -21.56 -20.98 4.12
N PRO A 227 -21.92 -22.28 4.23
CA PRO A 227 -20.96 -23.37 4.15
C PRO A 227 -20.04 -23.24 2.93
N HIS A 228 -18.75 -23.52 3.12
CA HIS A 228 -17.77 -23.42 2.06
C HIS A 228 -17.85 -24.62 1.12
N PHE A 229 -17.98 -24.40 -0.20
CA PHE A 229 -18.19 -25.50 -1.15
C PHE A 229 -17.02 -26.51 -1.11
N GLY A 230 -15.79 -26.06 -0.85
CA GLY A 230 -14.59 -26.91 -0.80
C GLY A 230 -14.61 -28.01 0.27
N GLN A 231 -15.62 -28.05 1.13
CA GLN A 231 -15.81 -29.07 2.18
C GLN A 231 -16.69 -30.24 1.72
N TYR A 232 -17.20 -30.19 0.49
CA TYR A 232 -18.17 -31.13 -0.06
C TYR A 232 -17.68 -31.73 -1.38
N GLU A 233 -18.18 -32.90 -1.74
CA GLU A 233 -17.86 -33.56 -3.01
C GLU A 233 -18.76 -33.03 -4.13
N TRP A 234 -18.17 -32.49 -5.20
CA TRP A 234 -18.88 -31.87 -6.33
C TRP A 234 -18.68 -32.59 -7.67
N LYS A 235 -17.81 -33.60 -7.74
CA LYS A 235 -17.44 -34.23 -9.02
C LYS A 235 -18.52 -35.15 -9.60
N LYS A 236 -19.46 -35.64 -8.78
CA LYS A 236 -20.50 -36.56 -9.25
C LYS A 236 -21.68 -35.78 -9.84
N PRO A 237 -22.38 -36.31 -10.87
CA PRO A 237 -23.53 -35.63 -11.49
C PRO A 237 -24.66 -35.28 -10.51
N ASP A 238 -24.86 -36.08 -9.47
CA ASP A 238 -25.90 -35.95 -8.44
C ASP A 238 -25.39 -35.33 -7.13
N SER A 239 -24.15 -34.83 -7.11
CA SER A 239 -23.52 -34.23 -5.92
C SER A 239 -24.37 -33.12 -5.29
N ASP A 240 -25.04 -32.29 -6.11
CA ASP A 240 -25.87 -31.16 -5.63
C ASP A 240 -26.98 -31.61 -4.67
N GLN A 241 -27.42 -32.86 -4.78
CA GLN A 241 -28.51 -33.43 -3.99
C GLN A 241 -28.02 -34.29 -2.83
N GLN A 242 -26.83 -34.90 -2.95
CA GLN A 242 -26.39 -35.97 -2.05
C GLN A 242 -25.17 -35.63 -1.19
N ASN A 243 -24.45 -34.54 -1.46
CA ASN A 243 -23.22 -34.23 -0.74
C ASN A 243 -23.45 -33.62 0.66
N GLY A 244 -24.69 -33.26 1.01
CA GLY A 244 -25.06 -32.66 2.30
C GLY A 244 -25.00 -31.13 2.34
N TYR A 245 -24.52 -30.46 1.28
CA TYR A 245 -24.42 -28.99 1.23
C TYR A 245 -25.76 -28.30 1.44
N ALA A 246 -26.80 -28.75 0.72
CA ALA A 246 -28.12 -28.13 0.76
C ALA A 246 -28.74 -28.14 2.16
N ALA A 247 -28.52 -29.19 2.95
CA ALA A 247 -29.02 -29.29 4.31
C ALA A 247 -28.33 -28.29 5.25
N HIS A 248 -27.01 -28.13 5.14
CA HIS A 248 -26.30 -27.11 5.91
C HIS A 248 -26.69 -25.70 5.43
N ALA A 249 -26.76 -25.46 4.12
CA ALA A 249 -27.21 -24.17 3.60
C ALA A 249 -28.61 -23.78 4.10
N ASP A 250 -29.58 -24.71 4.13
CA ASP A 250 -30.92 -24.48 4.68
C ASP A 250 -30.87 -24.06 6.15
N TYR A 251 -30.02 -24.72 6.97
CA TYR A 251 -29.82 -24.32 8.36
C TYR A 251 -29.31 -22.87 8.50
N TYR A 252 -28.26 -22.49 7.76
CA TYR A 252 -27.71 -21.13 7.83
C TYR A 252 -28.67 -20.08 7.24
N VAL A 253 -29.48 -20.44 6.25
CA VAL A 253 -30.57 -19.58 5.75
C VAL A 253 -31.57 -19.31 6.86
N ARG A 254 -32.04 -20.34 7.58
CA ARG A 254 -32.99 -20.19 8.69
C ARG A 254 -32.47 -19.32 9.83
N VAL A 255 -31.18 -19.46 10.17
CA VAL A 255 -30.52 -18.59 11.16
C VAL A 255 -30.57 -17.12 10.75
N ALA A 256 -30.49 -16.82 9.45
CA ALA A 256 -30.45 -15.44 8.94
C ALA A 256 -31.81 -14.85 8.53
N GLN A 257 -32.79 -15.67 8.16
CA GLN A 257 -33.87 -15.28 7.26
C GLN A 257 -34.75 -14.12 7.74
N ASN A 258 -34.94 -13.97 9.06
CA ASN A 258 -35.77 -12.91 9.65
C ASN A 258 -34.95 -11.74 10.25
N HIS A 259 -33.61 -11.81 10.24
CA HIS A 259 -32.76 -10.72 10.69
C HIS A 259 -32.68 -9.62 9.60
N PRO A 260 -33.18 -8.40 9.84
CA PRO A 260 -33.04 -7.30 8.90
C PRO A 260 -31.58 -6.84 8.75
N SER A 261 -30.71 -7.08 9.73
CA SER A 261 -29.26 -6.81 9.59
C SER A 261 -28.61 -7.64 8.49
N VAL A 262 -29.02 -8.91 8.28
CA VAL A 262 -28.39 -9.79 7.29
C VAL A 262 -28.85 -9.43 5.88
N VAL A 263 -27.98 -8.79 5.09
CA VAL A 263 -28.31 -8.24 3.76
C VAL A 263 -27.76 -9.10 2.60
N ALA A 264 -26.79 -9.94 2.91
CA ALA A 264 -26.06 -10.72 1.94
C ALA A 264 -25.57 -12.05 2.54
N TYR A 265 -25.19 -12.97 1.67
CA TYR A 265 -24.44 -14.17 2.01
C TYR A 265 -23.03 -14.08 1.43
N SER A 266 -22.02 -14.25 2.29
CA SER A 266 -20.62 -14.43 1.90
C SER A 266 -20.35 -15.90 1.61
N MET A 267 -19.83 -16.21 0.43
CA MET A 267 -19.58 -17.58 -0.01
C MET A 267 -18.15 -17.76 -0.51
N SER A 268 -17.66 -19.00 -0.54
CA SER A 268 -16.45 -19.37 -1.31
C SER A 268 -15.15 -18.64 -0.92
N HIS A 269 -15.00 -18.29 0.37
CA HIS A 269 -13.84 -17.60 0.94
C HIS A 269 -12.51 -18.05 0.33
N ASN A 270 -11.85 -17.12 -0.37
CA ASN A 270 -10.49 -17.24 -0.91
C ASN A 270 -10.27 -18.40 -1.89
N ALA A 271 -11.35 -18.90 -2.52
CA ALA A 271 -11.30 -20.09 -3.36
C ALA A 271 -11.49 -19.82 -4.87
N THR A 272 -11.85 -18.60 -5.29
CA THR A 272 -12.36 -18.35 -6.67
C THR A 272 -11.69 -17.20 -7.45
N GLY A 273 -10.69 -16.54 -6.86
CA GLY A 273 -9.94 -15.46 -7.49
C GLY A 273 -9.02 -15.89 -8.64
N TYR A 274 -8.44 -14.91 -9.34
CA TYR A 274 -7.54 -15.10 -10.50
C TYR A 274 -6.53 -13.95 -10.65
N ASP A 275 -5.44 -14.18 -11.36
CA ASP A 275 -4.22 -13.33 -11.32
C ASP A 275 -4.39 -11.86 -11.75
N GLU A 276 -5.54 -11.47 -12.28
CA GLU A 276 -5.88 -10.15 -12.81
C GLU A 276 -7.01 -9.45 -12.02
N ASP A 277 -7.45 -10.02 -10.88
CA ASP A 277 -8.60 -9.51 -10.12
C ASP A 277 -8.38 -8.17 -9.40
N MET A 278 -7.15 -7.65 -9.42
CA MET A 278 -6.77 -6.32 -8.93
C MET A 278 -6.35 -5.36 -10.05
N ASN A 279 -6.34 -5.78 -11.32
CA ASN A 279 -5.90 -4.94 -12.43
C ASN A 279 -6.88 -3.76 -12.63
N PRO A 280 -6.40 -2.49 -12.59
CA PRO A 280 -7.26 -1.32 -12.69
C PRO A 280 -8.11 -1.28 -13.97
N ASP A 281 -7.66 -1.92 -15.05
CA ASP A 281 -8.37 -1.97 -16.34
C ASP A 281 -9.26 -3.22 -16.52
N GLN A 282 -9.32 -4.11 -15.51
CA GLN A 282 -10.11 -5.37 -15.55
C GLN A 282 -11.07 -5.56 -14.37
N ILE A 283 -11.09 -4.64 -13.40
CA ILE A 283 -12.04 -4.64 -12.29
C ILE A 283 -13.42 -4.05 -12.64
N ASP A 284 -13.72 -3.82 -13.94
CA ASP A 284 -14.97 -3.22 -14.42
C ASP A 284 -16.19 -4.17 -14.35
N GLY A 285 -15.97 -5.46 -14.12
CA GLY A 285 -17.02 -6.48 -14.10
C GLY A 285 -17.52 -6.90 -15.49
N LEU A 286 -16.88 -6.44 -16.57
CA LEU A 286 -17.18 -6.81 -17.96
C LEU A 286 -16.40 -8.05 -18.41
N LYS A 287 -15.20 -8.25 -17.88
CA LYS A 287 -14.27 -9.32 -18.30
C LYS A 287 -14.18 -10.42 -17.24
N ASP A 288 -14.01 -11.65 -17.69
CA ASP A 288 -13.62 -12.79 -16.87
C ASP A 288 -12.35 -13.43 -17.46
N PRO A 289 -11.15 -12.96 -17.07
CA PRO A 289 -9.89 -13.39 -17.64
C PRO A 289 -9.38 -14.72 -17.04
N ARG A 290 -10.23 -15.54 -16.40
CA ARG A 290 -9.82 -16.84 -15.82
C ARG A 290 -9.31 -17.82 -16.89
N THR A 291 -7.99 -17.99 -16.96
CA THR A 291 -7.33 -18.87 -17.93
C THR A 291 -6.79 -20.17 -17.35
N ASP A 292 -6.59 -20.28 -16.04
CA ASP A 292 -6.09 -21.51 -15.42
C ASP A 292 -7.21 -22.48 -15.03
N ALA A 293 -6.89 -23.78 -14.97
CA ALA A 293 -7.89 -24.82 -14.67
C ALA A 293 -8.38 -24.79 -13.22
N TRP A 294 -7.54 -24.34 -12.27
CA TRP A 294 -7.91 -24.32 -10.85
C TRP A 294 -8.99 -23.26 -10.59
N SER A 295 -8.81 -22.03 -11.08
CA SER A 295 -9.79 -20.96 -10.90
C SER A 295 -11.13 -21.28 -11.55
N ARG A 296 -11.13 -21.84 -12.77
CA ARG A 296 -12.36 -22.25 -13.48
C ARG A 296 -13.13 -23.35 -12.76
N HIS A 297 -12.46 -24.40 -12.28
CA HIS A 297 -13.14 -25.50 -11.58
C HIS A 297 -13.77 -25.03 -10.27
N ASN A 298 -13.07 -24.19 -9.51
CA ASN A 298 -13.59 -23.65 -8.26
C ASN A 298 -14.76 -22.69 -8.50
N ALA A 299 -14.67 -21.81 -9.51
CA ALA A 299 -15.78 -20.93 -9.88
C ALA A 299 -17.04 -21.73 -10.29
N ALA A 300 -16.88 -22.82 -11.03
CA ALA A 300 -18.00 -23.69 -11.41
C ALA A 300 -18.69 -24.36 -10.20
N ALA A 301 -17.91 -24.82 -9.21
CA ALA A 301 -18.47 -25.38 -7.98
C ALA A 301 -19.16 -24.30 -7.12
N ALA A 302 -18.56 -23.10 -7.05
CA ALA A 302 -19.10 -21.96 -6.32
C ALA A 302 -20.48 -21.53 -6.86
N VAL A 303 -20.66 -21.47 -8.19
CA VAL A 303 -21.95 -21.10 -8.81
C VAL A 303 -23.03 -22.18 -8.57
N ARG A 304 -22.67 -23.47 -8.50
CA ARG A 304 -23.60 -24.53 -8.10
C ARG A 304 -24.08 -24.37 -6.66
N ALA A 305 -23.15 -24.08 -5.74
CA ALA A 305 -23.48 -23.78 -4.35
C ALA A 305 -24.35 -22.52 -4.22
N GLU A 306 -24.04 -21.45 -4.97
CA GLU A 306 -24.86 -20.23 -5.05
C GLU A 306 -26.29 -20.52 -5.50
N ALA A 307 -26.48 -21.37 -6.52
CA ALA A 307 -27.81 -21.73 -7.01
C ALA A 307 -28.69 -22.40 -5.94
N ILE A 308 -28.10 -23.23 -5.08
CA ILE A 308 -28.79 -23.85 -3.94
C ILE A 308 -29.23 -22.77 -2.94
N VAL A 309 -28.31 -21.89 -2.53
CA VAL A 309 -28.62 -20.81 -1.58
C VAL A 309 -29.68 -19.86 -2.14
N ARG A 310 -29.61 -19.49 -3.43
CA ARG A 310 -30.61 -18.63 -4.08
C ARG A 310 -32.00 -19.26 -4.15
N LYS A 311 -32.08 -20.59 -4.30
CA LYS A 311 -33.37 -21.31 -4.23
C LYS A 311 -33.93 -21.24 -2.81
N LEU A 312 -33.07 -21.38 -1.80
CA LEU A 312 -33.46 -21.33 -0.40
C LEU A 312 -33.89 -19.92 0.03
N ASP A 313 -33.13 -18.88 -0.32
CA ASP A 313 -33.46 -17.48 -0.03
C ASP A 313 -33.10 -16.56 -1.21
N PRO A 314 -34.09 -16.15 -2.03
CA PRO A 314 -33.87 -15.24 -3.16
C PRO A 314 -33.82 -13.76 -2.74
N SER A 315 -34.10 -13.42 -1.48
CA SER A 315 -34.27 -12.03 -1.02
C SER A 315 -32.95 -11.32 -0.69
N ARG A 316 -31.84 -12.07 -0.58
CA ARG A 316 -30.52 -11.55 -0.20
C ARG A 316 -29.52 -11.67 -1.35
N ILE A 317 -28.54 -10.77 -1.35
CA ILE A 317 -27.44 -10.83 -2.32
C ILE A 317 -26.49 -11.96 -1.95
N VAL A 318 -26.01 -12.71 -2.94
CA VAL A 318 -24.89 -13.64 -2.76
C VAL A 318 -23.65 -13.02 -3.38
N TYR A 319 -22.54 -12.99 -2.64
CA TYR A 319 -21.24 -12.67 -3.21
C TYR A 319 -20.20 -13.73 -2.85
N HIS A 320 -19.22 -13.89 -3.72
CA HIS A 320 -18.08 -14.77 -3.49
C HIS A 320 -16.92 -13.95 -2.93
N HIS A 321 -16.33 -14.39 -1.83
CA HIS A 321 -15.31 -13.66 -1.10
C HIS A 321 -13.94 -13.89 -1.76
N SER A 322 -13.28 -12.80 -2.19
CA SER A 322 -12.06 -12.79 -3.01
C SER A 322 -12.19 -13.63 -4.29
N SER A 323 -13.00 -13.12 -5.23
CA SER A 323 -13.39 -13.88 -6.43
C SER A 323 -13.06 -13.21 -7.75
N GLY A 324 -12.65 -11.94 -7.78
CA GLY A 324 -12.73 -11.11 -8.98
C GLY A 324 -14.16 -10.99 -9.48
N ASN A 325 -14.36 -11.00 -10.80
CA ASN A 325 -15.67 -10.97 -11.42
C ASN A 325 -16.39 -12.35 -11.31
N LEU A 326 -17.22 -12.55 -10.28
CA LEU A 326 -18.06 -13.76 -10.12
C LEU A 326 -19.40 -13.41 -9.45
N GLY A 327 -20.50 -13.85 -10.06
CA GLY A 327 -21.84 -13.57 -9.54
C GLY A 327 -22.19 -12.08 -9.65
N SER A 328 -22.72 -11.50 -8.57
CA SER A 328 -23.29 -10.15 -8.59
C SER A 328 -22.30 -9.01 -8.36
N MET A 329 -21.03 -9.29 -8.05
CA MET A 329 -20.02 -8.27 -7.72
C MET A 329 -18.65 -8.62 -8.33
N HIS A 330 -17.76 -7.64 -8.36
CA HIS A 330 -16.32 -7.89 -8.43
C HIS A 330 -15.74 -7.76 -7.01
N THR A 331 -15.10 -8.81 -6.50
CA THR A 331 -14.58 -8.83 -5.12
C THR A 331 -13.11 -9.24 -5.09
N CYS A 332 -12.28 -8.61 -4.28
CA CYS A 332 -10.87 -9.01 -4.19
C CYS A 332 -10.30 -8.78 -2.79
N ASN A 333 -9.34 -9.62 -2.41
CA ASN A 333 -8.37 -9.26 -1.39
C ASN A 333 -7.29 -8.41 -2.06
N PHE A 334 -7.21 -7.14 -1.67
CA PHE A 334 -6.49 -6.09 -2.40
C PHE A 334 -5.20 -5.74 -1.68
N TYR A 335 -4.09 -6.28 -2.20
CA TYR A 335 -2.76 -6.23 -1.57
C TYR A 335 -1.66 -5.94 -2.59
N VAL A 336 -1.62 -4.73 -3.14
CA VAL A 336 -0.65 -4.33 -4.20
C VAL A 336 0.68 -3.79 -3.64
N ASN A 337 1.08 -4.25 -2.45
CA ASN A 337 2.30 -3.88 -1.74
C ASN A 337 2.51 -2.35 -1.65
N PHE A 338 3.71 -1.87 -1.97
CA PHE A 338 4.03 -0.45 -2.12
C PHE A 338 3.70 0.06 -3.53
N ALA A 339 2.51 -0.19 -4.08
CA ALA A 339 2.09 0.57 -5.26
C ALA A 339 2.11 2.08 -4.92
N PRO A 340 2.52 2.97 -5.84
CA PRO A 340 2.61 4.39 -5.54
C PRO A 340 1.26 4.97 -5.09
N VAL A 341 1.28 5.80 -4.04
CA VAL A 341 0.07 6.40 -3.43
C VAL A 341 -0.81 7.08 -4.47
N GLN A 342 -0.20 7.80 -5.42
CA GLN A 342 -0.92 8.51 -6.48
C GLN A 342 -1.63 7.55 -7.44
N GLU A 343 -0.98 6.46 -7.85
CA GLU A 343 -1.58 5.46 -8.74
C GLU A 343 -2.76 4.78 -8.07
N LEU A 344 -2.67 4.52 -6.76
CA LEU A 344 -3.79 4.02 -5.98
C LEU A 344 -4.96 5.00 -5.98
N SER A 345 -4.72 6.30 -5.75
CA SER A 345 -5.78 7.31 -5.85
C SER A 345 -6.48 7.33 -7.22
N ASP A 346 -5.80 6.92 -8.29
CA ASP A 346 -6.34 6.82 -9.65
C ASP A 346 -6.89 5.41 -10.02
N TRP A 347 -6.64 4.39 -9.20
CA TRP A 347 -6.83 2.97 -9.52
C TRP A 347 -8.26 2.60 -9.94
N PHE A 348 -9.24 3.22 -9.29
CA PHE A 348 -10.66 2.96 -9.54
C PHE A 348 -11.27 3.86 -10.62
N GLY A 349 -10.48 4.72 -11.28
CA GLY A 349 -11.00 5.65 -12.29
C GLY A 349 -11.64 4.95 -13.49
N HIS A 350 -11.04 3.87 -13.98
CA HIS A 350 -11.63 3.05 -15.05
C HIS A 350 -12.93 2.39 -14.60
N TRP A 351 -12.94 1.74 -13.44
CA TRP A 351 -14.15 1.15 -12.86
C TRP A 351 -15.26 2.18 -12.64
N ALA A 352 -14.93 3.38 -12.15
CA ALA A 352 -15.88 4.47 -11.95
C ALA A 352 -16.42 5.05 -13.26
N THR A 353 -15.79 4.77 -14.39
CA THR A 353 -16.26 5.23 -15.70
C THR A 353 -17.01 4.13 -16.45
N ALA A 354 -16.42 2.93 -16.52
CA ALA A 354 -16.88 1.83 -17.37
C ALA A 354 -17.50 0.65 -16.60
N GLY A 355 -17.37 0.59 -15.27
CA GLY A 355 -17.78 -0.56 -14.49
C GLY A 355 -19.30 -0.78 -14.49
N VAL A 356 -19.71 -2.05 -14.45
CA VAL A 356 -21.12 -2.49 -14.50
C VAL A 356 -21.57 -3.27 -13.27
N LYS A 357 -20.66 -3.54 -12.33
CA LYS A 357 -20.93 -4.23 -11.06
C LYS A 357 -20.31 -3.47 -9.89
N PRO A 358 -20.82 -3.68 -8.66
CA PRO A 358 -20.15 -3.19 -7.46
C PRO A 358 -18.73 -3.77 -7.35
N MET A 359 -17.81 -2.92 -6.91
CA MET A 359 -16.44 -3.33 -6.56
C MET A 359 -16.30 -3.35 -5.05
N PHE A 360 -15.85 -4.48 -4.50
CA PHE A 360 -15.61 -4.67 -3.08
C PHE A 360 -14.18 -5.17 -2.84
N THR A 361 -13.32 -4.31 -2.28
CA THR A 361 -12.03 -4.73 -1.72
C THR A 361 -12.29 -5.38 -0.36
N VAL A 362 -12.59 -6.68 -0.37
CA VAL A 362 -13.08 -7.45 0.78
C VAL A 362 -12.06 -7.50 1.91
N GLU A 363 -10.79 -7.53 1.52
CA GLU A 363 -9.67 -7.19 2.37
C GLU A 363 -8.89 -6.09 1.63
N TYR A 364 -8.47 -5.04 2.34
CA TYR A 364 -7.57 -4.02 1.80
C TYR A 364 -6.48 -3.74 2.81
N GLY A 365 -5.24 -3.94 2.40
CA GLY A 365 -4.05 -3.54 3.16
C GLY A 365 -2.95 -3.15 2.19
N VAL A 366 -2.87 -1.85 1.91
CA VAL A 366 -1.90 -1.30 0.95
C VAL A 366 -1.29 -0.03 1.55
N PRO A 367 0.00 -0.06 1.94
CA PRO A 367 0.80 -1.26 2.15
C PRO A 367 0.24 -2.11 3.31
N PHE A 368 0.51 -3.41 3.29
CA PHE A 368 0.27 -4.35 4.38
C PHE A 368 1.43 -4.31 5.38
N SER A 369 1.22 -4.62 6.67
CA SER A 369 2.26 -4.50 7.68
C SER A 369 3.51 -5.32 7.39
N TRP A 370 3.38 -6.45 6.70
CA TRP A 370 4.50 -7.32 6.35
C TRP A 370 5.22 -6.90 5.07
N ASP A 371 4.71 -5.91 4.33
CA ASP A 371 5.41 -5.33 3.18
C ASP A 371 6.70 -4.64 3.58
N TRP A 372 6.83 -4.25 4.86
CA TRP A 372 8.09 -3.79 5.45
C TRP A 372 9.13 -4.90 5.62
N THR A 373 8.85 -6.12 5.19
CA THR A 373 9.83 -7.18 4.97
C THR A 373 10.12 -7.34 3.48
N LEU A 374 10.92 -8.33 3.07
CA LEU A 374 11.20 -8.59 1.64
C LEU A 374 10.65 -9.91 1.11
N TYR A 375 9.97 -10.67 1.97
CA TYR A 375 9.29 -11.84 1.47
C TYR A 375 8.11 -11.42 0.59
N ARG A 376 8.05 -12.00 -0.61
CA ARG A 376 7.03 -11.73 -1.64
C ARG A 376 6.40 -13.04 -2.12
N GLY A 377 6.13 -13.94 -1.17
CA GLY A 377 5.39 -15.17 -1.39
C GLY A 377 6.17 -16.36 -1.93
N TRP A 378 7.40 -16.17 -2.41
CA TRP A 378 8.24 -17.22 -2.95
C TRP A 378 9.60 -17.24 -2.26
N HIS A 379 10.03 -18.44 -1.85
CA HIS A 379 11.37 -18.67 -1.31
C HIS A 379 11.84 -20.06 -1.76
N ASN A 380 13.01 -20.13 -2.40
CA ASN A 380 13.58 -21.37 -2.95
C ASN A 380 12.58 -22.17 -3.81
N GLY A 381 11.84 -21.47 -4.69
CA GLY A 381 10.84 -22.07 -5.57
C GLY A 381 9.57 -22.58 -4.88
N THR A 382 9.46 -22.39 -3.55
CA THR A 382 8.29 -22.79 -2.76
C THR A 382 7.44 -21.56 -2.44
N ARG A 383 6.12 -21.70 -2.58
CA ARG A 383 5.16 -20.66 -2.23
C ARG A 383 4.54 -20.90 -0.87
N GLU A 384 4.60 -19.90 -0.01
CA GLU A 384 3.86 -19.83 1.24
C GLU A 384 3.32 -18.40 1.42
N TRP A 385 2.46 -18.19 2.42
CA TRP A 385 1.72 -16.94 2.62
C TRP A 385 2.12 -16.31 3.95
N GLY A 386 1.18 -15.71 4.68
CA GLY A 386 1.48 -15.01 5.92
C GLY A 386 2.26 -15.83 6.92
N SER A 387 1.86 -17.09 7.10
CA SER A 387 2.49 -18.02 8.04
C SER A 387 3.80 -18.68 7.53
N ALA A 388 4.40 -18.17 6.45
CA ALA A 388 5.61 -18.76 5.88
C ALA A 388 6.76 -18.84 6.90
N ASN A 389 7.51 -19.95 6.87
CA ASN A 389 8.78 -20.07 7.58
C ASN A 389 9.93 -19.74 6.61
N VAL A 390 10.29 -18.47 6.54
CA VAL A 390 11.23 -17.89 5.56
C VAL A 390 12.08 -16.82 6.23
N PRO A 391 13.21 -16.37 5.64
CA PRO A 391 13.95 -15.23 6.19
C PRO A 391 13.17 -13.93 5.94
N TRP A 392 12.24 -13.59 6.84
CA TRP A 392 11.41 -12.37 6.78
C TRP A 392 12.24 -11.09 7.05
N GLU A 393 13.27 -10.82 6.23
CA GLU A 393 14.21 -9.72 6.42
C GLU A 393 13.50 -8.38 6.69
N PHE A 394 13.67 -7.84 7.90
CA PHE A 394 12.96 -6.68 8.44
C PHE A 394 13.50 -5.37 7.89
N CYS A 395 12.81 -4.67 6.99
CA CYS A 395 13.29 -3.49 6.25
C CYS A 395 12.47 -2.22 6.54
N LEU A 396 12.24 -1.93 7.83
CA LEU A 396 11.37 -0.82 8.24
C LEU A 396 11.87 0.53 7.71
N ALA A 397 13.12 0.88 8.04
CA ALA A 397 13.76 2.12 7.64
C ALA A 397 13.89 2.24 6.12
N GLU A 398 14.28 1.16 5.43
CA GLU A 398 14.44 1.19 3.98
C GLU A 398 13.13 1.47 3.23
N TRP A 399 12.01 0.89 3.65
CA TRP A 399 10.72 1.15 3.03
C TRP A 399 10.14 2.53 3.41
N ASN A 400 10.40 3.01 4.63
CA ASN A 400 9.99 4.35 5.06
C ASN A 400 10.77 5.46 4.34
N ALA A 401 12.04 5.21 4.01
CA ALA A 401 12.94 6.18 3.39
C ALA A 401 12.41 6.79 2.08
N GLN A 402 11.64 6.03 1.28
CA GLN A 402 11.05 6.57 0.05
C GLN A 402 10.06 7.73 0.30
N PHE A 403 9.55 7.87 1.54
CA PHE A 403 8.63 8.93 1.94
C PHE A 403 9.24 9.92 2.93
N LEU A 404 10.19 9.48 3.75
CA LEU A 404 10.74 10.27 4.86
C LEU A 404 12.20 10.72 4.62
N GLY A 405 12.84 10.28 3.54
CA GLY A 405 14.25 10.53 3.29
C GLY A 405 15.15 9.94 4.39
N ASP A 406 16.26 10.63 4.70
CA ASP A 406 17.22 10.18 5.73
C ASP A 406 16.62 10.08 7.13
N ARG A 407 15.51 10.79 7.42
CA ARG A 407 14.83 10.70 8.73
C ARG A 407 14.40 9.27 9.06
N ALA A 408 14.17 8.44 8.05
CA ALA A 408 13.86 7.02 8.24
C ALA A 408 14.96 6.22 8.96
N TYR A 409 16.21 6.71 8.95
CA TYR A 409 17.36 6.05 9.56
C TYR A 409 17.67 6.53 10.98
N ALA A 410 16.83 7.39 11.56
CA ALA A 410 16.83 7.69 12.98
C ALA A 410 16.22 6.53 13.78
N LEU A 411 16.91 5.38 13.80
CA LEU A 411 16.40 4.11 14.31
C LEU A 411 16.06 4.15 15.80
N THR A 412 14.87 3.66 16.14
CA THR A 412 14.43 3.43 17.52
C THR A 412 15.09 2.18 18.13
N ASP A 413 15.01 2.05 19.46
CA ASP A 413 15.51 0.85 20.16
C ASP A 413 14.74 -0.42 19.80
N ALA A 414 13.47 -0.32 19.39
CA ALA A 414 12.70 -1.47 18.90
C ALA A 414 13.26 -1.97 17.56
N GLU A 415 13.52 -1.05 16.63
CA GLU A 415 14.11 -1.38 15.32
C GLU A 415 15.52 -1.96 15.47
N LYS A 416 16.37 -1.34 16.29
CA LYS A 416 17.72 -1.87 16.59
C LYS A 416 17.62 -3.29 17.14
N ARG A 417 16.73 -3.56 18.11
CA ARG A 417 16.53 -4.91 18.67
C ARG A 417 16.10 -5.95 17.62
N ASN A 418 15.23 -5.58 16.69
CA ASN A 418 14.87 -6.46 15.57
C ASN A 418 16.07 -6.77 14.67
N LEU A 419 16.88 -5.77 14.32
CA LEU A 419 18.08 -5.94 13.49
C LEU A 419 19.14 -6.80 14.18
N HIS A 420 19.35 -6.62 15.50
CA HIS A 420 20.23 -7.49 16.29
C HIS A 420 19.74 -8.93 16.31
N TRP A 421 18.43 -9.13 16.55
CA TRP A 421 17.82 -10.45 16.59
C TRP A 421 17.97 -11.18 15.25
N GLU A 422 17.69 -10.49 14.14
CA GLU A 422 17.83 -11.03 12.78
C GLU A 422 19.28 -11.42 12.47
N ALA A 423 20.23 -10.51 12.72
CA ALA A 423 21.64 -10.79 12.47
C ALA A 423 22.16 -11.96 13.32
N ALA A 424 21.66 -12.11 14.56
CA ALA A 424 21.98 -13.26 15.40
C ALA A 424 21.48 -14.59 14.80
N ARG A 425 20.30 -14.61 14.16
CA ARG A 425 19.77 -15.79 13.46
C ARG A 425 20.66 -16.18 12.27
N PHE A 426 21.02 -15.21 11.43
CA PHE A 426 21.94 -15.44 10.32
C PHE A 426 23.31 -15.94 10.81
N LYS A 427 23.88 -15.33 11.85
CA LYS A 427 25.15 -15.79 12.47
C LYS A 427 25.09 -17.20 13.02
N ALA A 428 23.95 -17.59 13.57
CA ALA A 428 23.69 -18.94 14.08
C ALA A 428 23.39 -19.97 12.98
N GLY A 429 23.35 -19.57 11.70
CA GLY A 429 23.02 -20.45 10.58
C GLY A 429 21.55 -20.90 10.57
N ILE A 430 20.65 -20.13 11.19
CA ILE A 430 19.21 -20.41 11.20
C ILE A 430 18.61 -19.87 9.89
N PRO A 431 18.11 -20.75 8.99
CA PRO A 431 17.81 -20.37 7.62
C PRO A 431 16.45 -19.65 7.45
N ALA A 432 15.55 -19.76 8.44
CA ALA A 432 14.19 -19.26 8.36
C ALA A 432 13.58 -19.05 9.76
N TRP A 433 12.56 -18.21 9.83
CA TRP A 433 11.75 -17.95 11.02
C TRP A 433 10.34 -17.53 10.59
N HIS A 434 9.43 -17.36 11.55
CA HIS A 434 8.18 -16.69 11.31
C HIS A 434 8.28 -15.20 11.62
N ARG A 435 7.52 -14.36 10.91
CA ARG A 435 7.48 -12.91 11.15
C ARG A 435 7.09 -12.50 12.57
N TRP A 436 6.35 -13.35 13.29
CA TRP A 436 5.96 -13.11 14.69
C TRP A 436 7.05 -13.53 15.69
N ASP A 437 8.14 -14.14 15.24
CA ASP A 437 9.27 -14.50 16.10
C ASP A 437 10.19 -13.30 16.41
N TYR A 438 10.04 -12.19 15.68
CA TYR A 438 10.75 -10.94 15.98
C TYR A 438 10.36 -10.42 17.38
N PRO A 439 11.31 -9.79 18.11
CA PRO A 439 11.00 -9.11 19.37
C PRO A 439 9.82 -8.12 19.26
N PHE A 440 9.73 -7.45 18.10
CA PHE A 440 8.58 -6.63 17.70
C PHE A 440 8.17 -7.06 16.30
N ALA A 441 7.01 -7.72 16.17
CA ALA A 441 6.49 -8.15 14.88
C ALA A 441 6.31 -6.96 13.91
N PRO A 442 6.41 -7.15 12.57
CA PRO A 442 6.28 -6.06 11.60
C PRO A 442 4.98 -5.23 11.67
N GLY A 443 3.91 -5.77 12.25
CA GLY A 443 2.63 -5.08 12.51
C GLY A 443 2.51 -4.44 13.89
N TRP A 444 3.61 -4.22 14.62
CA TRP A 444 3.57 -3.60 15.94
C TRP A 444 3.22 -2.11 15.85
N ALA A 445 2.12 -1.70 16.50
CA ALA A 445 1.60 -0.33 16.47
C ALA A 445 2.57 0.75 17.00
N GLY A 446 3.65 0.36 17.69
CA GLY A 446 4.65 1.29 18.22
C GLY A 446 5.69 1.78 17.21
N PHE A 447 5.66 1.29 15.96
CA PHE A 447 6.49 1.83 14.88
C PHE A 447 5.90 3.14 14.32
N GLU A 448 6.15 4.26 14.99
CA GLU A 448 5.52 5.55 14.67
C GLU A 448 5.74 6.01 13.21
N GLN A 449 6.94 5.80 12.64
CA GLN A 449 7.20 6.15 11.23
C GLN A 449 6.43 5.25 10.24
N GLN A 450 6.21 3.97 10.57
CA GLN A 450 5.34 3.10 9.77
C GLN A 450 3.90 3.61 9.79
N GLN A 451 3.43 4.05 10.97
CA GLN A 451 2.08 4.63 11.14
C GLN A 451 1.94 5.95 10.36
N GLU A 452 2.99 6.76 10.25
CA GLU A 452 3.04 7.98 9.42
C GLU A 452 2.88 7.64 7.92
N VAL A 453 3.59 6.62 7.43
CA VAL A 453 3.46 6.17 6.03
C VAL A 453 2.07 5.59 5.76
N LEU A 454 1.54 4.75 6.64
CA LEU A 454 0.16 4.23 6.53
C LEU A 454 -0.86 5.37 6.52
N ALA A 455 -0.68 6.40 7.35
CA ALA A 455 -1.54 7.58 7.39
C ALA A 455 -1.56 8.34 6.06
N ARG A 456 -0.42 8.41 5.35
CA ARG A 456 -0.33 9.01 4.01
C ARG A 456 -1.19 8.24 3.00
N TYR A 457 -1.07 6.91 2.95
CA TYR A 457 -1.90 6.06 2.09
C TYR A 457 -3.39 6.19 2.44
N ILE A 458 -3.76 6.09 3.72
CA ILE A 458 -5.16 6.19 4.15
C ILE A 458 -5.74 7.55 3.76
N THR A 459 -5.03 8.64 4.04
CA THR A 459 -5.51 10.00 3.77
C THR A 459 -5.74 10.22 2.28
N ASP A 460 -4.79 9.85 1.42
CA ASP A 460 -4.89 10.08 -0.02
C ASP A 460 -5.87 9.13 -0.72
N ASN A 461 -5.83 7.85 -0.36
CA ASN A 461 -6.57 6.84 -1.09
C ASN A 461 -8.03 6.77 -0.64
N TRP A 462 -8.36 6.88 0.66
CA TRP A 462 -9.77 6.79 1.09
C TRP A 462 -10.60 7.91 0.53
N ARG A 463 -10.09 9.15 0.55
CA ARG A 463 -10.80 10.29 -0.04
C ARG A 463 -10.98 10.14 -1.55
N ALA A 464 -9.98 9.60 -2.24
CA ALA A 464 -10.07 9.33 -3.68
C ALA A 464 -11.09 8.21 -3.98
N TYR A 465 -11.04 7.08 -3.27
CA TYR A 465 -11.93 5.94 -3.45
C TYR A 465 -13.39 6.32 -3.25
N ARG A 466 -13.68 7.07 -2.19
CA ARG A 466 -15.02 7.58 -1.92
C ARG A 466 -15.49 8.56 -3.00
N THR A 467 -14.57 9.36 -3.54
CA THR A 467 -14.86 10.33 -4.60
C THR A 467 -15.10 9.67 -5.97
N TRP A 468 -14.36 8.59 -6.28
CA TRP A 468 -14.65 7.69 -7.41
C TRP A 468 -15.96 6.92 -7.22
N GLY A 469 -16.44 6.85 -5.98
CA GLY A 469 -17.69 6.19 -5.63
C GLY A 469 -17.55 4.68 -5.44
N LEU A 470 -16.35 4.18 -5.07
CA LEU A 470 -16.09 2.77 -4.74
C LEU A 470 -17.24 2.17 -3.93
N SER A 471 -17.78 1.01 -4.31
CA SER A 471 -19.00 0.49 -3.69
C SER A 471 -18.79 0.04 -2.26
N ALA A 472 -17.67 -0.67 -2.02
CA ALA A 472 -17.33 -1.19 -0.71
C ALA A 472 -15.80 -1.31 -0.51
N ASN A 473 -15.34 -1.02 0.71
CA ASN A 473 -13.94 -1.22 1.12
C ASN A 473 -13.83 -1.94 2.47
N SER A 474 -12.65 -2.47 2.78
CA SER A 474 -12.37 -3.08 4.08
C SER A 474 -10.97 -2.72 4.59
N PRO A 475 -10.82 -1.82 5.58
CA PRO A 475 -9.52 -1.59 6.22
C PRO A 475 -9.11 -2.82 7.04
N TRP A 476 -8.50 -3.82 6.40
CA TRP A 476 -8.32 -5.15 6.99
C TRP A 476 -7.42 -5.12 8.23
N GLU A 477 -6.29 -4.42 8.17
CA GLU A 477 -5.33 -4.34 9.27
C GLU A 477 -5.68 -3.26 10.31
N TYR A 478 -6.93 -2.78 10.36
CA TYR A 478 -7.30 -1.64 11.20
C TYR A 478 -6.81 -1.80 12.65
N ALA A 479 -6.85 -3.00 13.22
CA ALA A 479 -6.43 -3.24 14.61
C ALA A 479 -5.05 -2.66 14.98
N MET A 480 -4.07 -2.67 14.07
CA MET A 480 -2.72 -2.14 14.32
C MET A 480 -2.64 -0.60 14.34
N TYR A 481 -3.71 0.08 13.95
CA TYR A 481 -3.79 1.55 13.93
C TYR A 481 -4.17 2.16 15.29
N TRP A 482 -4.29 1.31 16.31
CA TRP A 482 -4.50 1.73 17.69
C TRP A 482 -3.44 1.10 18.58
N LYS A 483 -2.98 1.87 19.57
CA LYS A 483 -2.08 1.40 20.62
C LYS A 483 -2.79 1.45 21.96
N LEU A 484 -2.51 0.45 22.80
CA LEU A 484 -2.91 0.52 24.20
C LEU A 484 -2.14 1.63 24.89
N ARG A 485 -2.85 2.45 25.66
CA ARG A 485 -2.24 3.42 26.55
C ARG A 485 -1.34 2.74 27.57
N GLU A 486 -0.33 3.45 28.02
CA GLU A 486 0.50 3.01 29.13
C GLU A 486 -0.36 2.81 30.40
N GLY A 487 -0.14 1.69 31.10
CA GLY A 487 -0.88 1.34 32.32
C GLY A 487 -2.24 0.67 32.12
N ALA A 488 -2.67 0.37 30.88
CA ALA A 488 -3.89 -0.38 30.64
C ALA A 488 -3.86 -1.75 31.35
N ASP A 489 -4.95 -2.12 32.04
CA ASP A 489 -5.03 -3.36 32.80
C ASP A 489 -5.06 -4.57 31.86
N ARG A 490 -4.01 -5.39 31.88
CA ARG A 490 -3.89 -6.60 31.05
C ARG A 490 -4.34 -7.87 31.75
N ALA A 491 -4.86 -7.77 32.98
CA ALA A 491 -5.34 -8.93 33.72
C ALA A 491 -6.59 -9.55 33.07
N LYS A 492 -6.79 -10.84 33.33
CA LYS A 492 -8.04 -11.54 33.03
C LYS A 492 -9.19 -10.85 33.76
N LYS A 493 -10.29 -10.56 33.05
CA LYS A 493 -11.49 -9.96 33.64
C LYS A 493 -12.45 -11.08 34.04
N GLU A 494 -12.75 -11.20 35.34
CA GLU A 494 -13.77 -12.11 35.85
C GLU A 494 -15.14 -11.40 35.85
N PHE A 495 -16.20 -12.12 35.49
CA PHE A 495 -17.57 -11.64 35.54
C PHE A 495 -18.36 -12.44 36.58
N LYS A 496 -19.29 -11.76 37.27
CA LYS A 496 -20.19 -12.44 38.21
C LYS A 496 -21.27 -13.19 37.43
N THR A 497 -21.33 -14.50 37.58
CA THR A 497 -22.40 -15.35 37.03
C THR A 497 -23.75 -14.96 37.64
N ASP A 498 -24.73 -14.67 36.78
CA ASP A 498 -26.13 -14.40 37.17
C ASP A 498 -26.90 -15.72 37.29
N TRP A 499 -26.73 -16.40 38.42
CA TRP A 499 -27.33 -17.70 38.68
C TRP A 499 -28.87 -17.69 38.61
N ASP A 500 -29.50 -16.57 38.95
CA ASP A 500 -30.96 -16.42 38.96
C ASP A 500 -31.54 -16.38 37.53
N ARG A 501 -30.73 -15.96 36.55
CA ARG A 501 -31.14 -15.82 35.14
C ARG A 501 -30.31 -16.66 34.18
N LEU A 502 -29.72 -17.76 34.67
CA LEU A 502 -28.85 -18.63 33.87
C LEU A 502 -29.58 -19.29 32.70
N GLN A 503 -30.88 -19.58 32.84
CA GLN A 503 -31.70 -20.26 31.81
C GLN A 503 -32.28 -19.32 30.74
N ARG A 504 -31.67 -18.15 30.52
CA ARG A 504 -32.07 -17.25 29.44
C ARG A 504 -31.32 -17.58 28.14
N PRO A 505 -31.86 -17.24 26.96
CA PRO A 505 -31.13 -17.35 25.71
C PRO A 505 -29.79 -16.59 25.74
N GLY A 506 -28.77 -17.17 25.11
CA GLY A 506 -27.44 -16.61 24.95
C GLY A 506 -26.43 -17.00 26.03
N PHE A 507 -25.14 -16.83 25.68
CA PHE A 507 -24.03 -17.16 26.58
C PHE A 507 -23.97 -16.26 27.82
N SER A 508 -23.70 -16.88 28.97
CA SER A 508 -23.35 -16.21 30.23
C SER A 508 -21.85 -16.40 30.51
N PRO A 509 -20.99 -15.44 30.11
CA PRO A 509 -19.54 -15.59 30.26
C PRO A 509 -19.11 -15.39 31.72
N ASP A 510 -18.29 -16.30 32.24
CA ASP A 510 -17.69 -16.15 33.59
C ASP A 510 -16.41 -15.31 33.56
N PHE A 511 -15.76 -15.19 32.40
CA PHE A 511 -14.56 -14.37 32.23
C PHE A 511 -14.34 -13.89 30.80
N SER A 512 -13.41 -12.94 30.64
CA SER A 512 -12.78 -12.60 29.37
C SER A 512 -11.26 -12.69 29.49
N GLN A 513 -10.65 -13.41 28.54
CA GLN A 513 -9.20 -13.44 28.35
C GLN A 513 -8.83 -12.36 27.34
N ARG A 514 -8.17 -11.28 27.80
CA ARG A 514 -7.71 -10.14 27.00
C ARG A 514 -6.43 -10.49 26.23
N VAL A 515 -6.51 -11.45 25.31
CA VAL A 515 -5.32 -12.11 24.73
C VAL A 515 -5.00 -11.64 23.32
N GLN A 516 -5.98 -11.15 22.54
CA GLN A 516 -5.75 -10.81 21.14
C GLN A 516 -5.24 -9.37 20.96
N GLY A 517 -5.59 -8.46 21.87
CA GLY A 517 -5.17 -7.07 21.79
C GLY A 517 -5.78 -6.35 20.59
N ILE A 518 -7.09 -6.55 20.37
CA ILE A 518 -7.81 -5.96 19.23
C ILE A 518 -8.83 -4.91 19.73
N PRO A 519 -8.86 -3.68 19.17
CA PRO A 519 -9.65 -2.57 19.72
C PRO A 519 -11.15 -2.78 19.84
N ASP A 520 -11.75 -3.59 18.96
CA ASP A 520 -13.19 -3.87 18.95
C ASP A 520 -13.61 -4.99 19.93
N LEU A 521 -12.68 -5.87 20.32
CA LEU A 521 -12.96 -7.05 21.15
C LEU A 521 -12.44 -6.93 22.59
N ASP A 522 -11.29 -6.28 22.77
CA ASP A 522 -10.54 -6.27 24.04
C ASP A 522 -10.46 -4.87 24.70
N TYR A 523 -10.14 -4.89 26.01
CA TYR A 523 -9.92 -3.71 26.86
C TYR A 523 -11.09 -2.70 26.91
N GLU A 524 -10.96 -1.65 27.72
CA GLU A 524 -11.95 -0.57 27.75
C GLU A 524 -11.73 0.39 26.56
N ARG A 525 -12.76 1.09 26.11
CA ARG A 525 -12.64 1.99 24.93
C ARG A 525 -11.56 3.06 25.14
N ASP A 526 -11.50 3.61 26.34
CA ASP A 526 -10.57 4.69 26.71
C ASP A 526 -9.14 4.20 26.96
N ASP A 527 -8.89 2.88 26.87
CA ASP A 527 -7.55 2.30 26.88
C ASP A 527 -6.85 2.44 25.52
N TRP A 528 -7.61 2.65 24.44
CA TRP A 528 -7.08 2.67 23.08
C TRP A 528 -6.82 4.09 22.59
N ILE A 529 -5.60 4.32 22.10
CA ILE A 529 -5.15 5.60 21.52
C ILE A 529 -4.92 5.38 20.02
N PRO A 530 -5.53 6.19 19.14
CA PRO A 530 -5.24 6.10 17.72
C PRO A 530 -3.78 6.49 17.44
N THR A 531 -3.11 5.74 16.56
CA THR A 531 -1.84 6.16 15.94
C THR A 531 -2.12 7.17 14.82
N ALA A 532 -1.08 7.65 14.13
CA ALA A 532 -1.27 8.48 12.94
C ALA A 532 -2.18 7.82 11.88
N ALA A 533 -2.05 6.51 11.66
CA ALA A 533 -2.92 5.75 10.76
C ALA A 533 -4.37 5.69 11.28
N GLY A 534 -4.55 5.55 12.61
CA GLY A 534 -5.87 5.52 13.25
C GLY A 534 -6.59 6.86 13.15
N GLU A 535 -5.86 7.96 13.34
CA GLU A 535 -6.38 9.31 13.13
C GLU A 535 -6.77 9.55 11.67
N ALA A 536 -5.93 9.11 10.71
CA ALA A 536 -6.24 9.18 9.29
C ALA A 536 -7.49 8.36 8.93
N LEU A 537 -7.65 7.15 9.49
CA LEU A 537 -8.82 6.32 9.26
C LEU A 537 -10.09 6.96 9.84
N LEU A 538 -10.04 7.47 11.07
CA LEU A 538 -11.14 8.21 11.70
C LEU A 538 -11.56 9.44 10.88
N ARG A 539 -10.59 10.16 10.32
CA ARG A 539 -10.79 11.37 9.50
C ARG A 539 -11.48 11.07 8.16
N ASN A 540 -11.18 9.94 7.53
CA ASN A 540 -11.53 9.68 6.13
C ASN A 540 -12.59 8.58 5.94
N ASN A 541 -12.76 7.66 6.89
CA ASN A 541 -13.68 6.52 6.76
C ASN A 541 -15.08 6.76 7.36
N ARG A 542 -15.23 7.74 8.26
CA ARG A 542 -16.54 8.12 8.83
C ARG A 542 -17.52 8.62 7.75
N PRO A 543 -18.85 8.60 8.01
CA PRO A 543 -19.86 8.85 6.97
C PRO A 543 -19.73 10.20 6.24
N LEU A 544 -19.18 11.22 6.88
CA LEU A 544 -19.06 12.57 6.33
C LEU A 544 -17.60 12.91 6.05
N LEU A 545 -17.35 13.52 4.89
CA LEU A 545 -16.00 13.92 4.48
C LEU A 545 -16.05 15.21 3.66
N GLY A 546 -15.30 16.23 4.09
CA GLY A 546 -14.99 17.43 3.31
C GLY A 546 -13.48 17.58 3.15
N TYR A 547 -12.98 17.86 1.95
CA TYR A 547 -11.54 18.03 1.70
C TYR A 547 -11.22 18.89 0.46
N ILE A 548 -9.97 19.35 0.36
CA ILE A 548 -9.42 20.06 -0.80
C ILE A 548 -8.85 19.04 -1.79
N ALA A 549 -9.43 19.00 -2.99
CA ALA A 549 -9.05 18.13 -4.09
C ALA A 549 -8.28 18.90 -5.18
N GLY A 550 -7.72 18.15 -6.12
CA GLY A 550 -7.13 18.65 -7.37
C GLY A 550 -8.13 19.38 -8.26
N LYS A 551 -7.71 19.78 -9.46
CA LYS A 551 -8.59 20.48 -10.41
C LYS A 551 -9.70 19.57 -10.95
N LYS A 552 -10.71 20.17 -11.61
CA LYS A 552 -11.93 19.48 -12.06
C LYS A 552 -11.68 18.24 -12.91
N ASP A 553 -10.78 18.35 -13.87
CA ASP A 553 -10.53 17.26 -14.83
C ASP A 553 -9.52 16.23 -14.29
N ALA A 554 -8.97 16.46 -13.09
CA ALA A 554 -8.02 15.57 -12.43
C ALA A 554 -8.09 15.75 -10.90
N PHE A 555 -9.21 15.38 -10.28
CA PHE A 555 -9.45 15.70 -8.87
C PHE A 555 -8.44 15.05 -7.88
N THR A 556 -7.71 14.04 -8.32
CA THR A 556 -6.62 13.38 -7.57
C THR A 556 -5.27 14.09 -7.72
N SER A 557 -5.16 15.12 -8.57
CA SER A 557 -3.90 15.84 -8.82
C SER A 557 -3.45 16.63 -7.59
N LYS A 558 -2.14 16.61 -7.32
CA LYS A 558 -1.50 17.31 -6.21
C LYS A 558 -0.66 18.51 -6.66
N ASP A 559 -1.02 19.11 -7.78
CA ASP A 559 -0.41 20.31 -8.33
C ASP A 559 -0.21 21.38 -7.23
N HIS A 560 1.03 21.68 -6.85
CA HIS A 560 1.34 22.56 -5.70
C HIS A 560 2.44 23.58 -5.98
N VAL A 561 3.39 23.30 -6.88
CA VAL A 561 4.42 24.26 -7.27
C VAL A 561 3.81 25.25 -8.26
N PHE A 562 3.94 26.58 -8.08
CA PHE A 562 3.44 27.63 -8.98
C PHE A 562 4.41 28.80 -9.18
N ARG A 563 4.24 29.54 -10.28
CA ARG A 563 4.90 30.84 -10.53
C ARG A 563 3.96 32.00 -10.18
N PRO A 564 4.50 33.17 -9.77
CA PRO A 564 3.72 34.40 -9.68
C PRO A 564 2.97 34.70 -10.99
N GLY A 565 1.70 35.12 -10.90
CA GLY A 565 0.85 35.39 -12.06
C GLY A 565 0.07 34.18 -12.62
N GLU A 566 0.39 32.95 -12.21
CA GLU A 566 -0.40 31.77 -12.59
C GLU A 566 -1.77 31.75 -11.89
N THR A 567 -2.66 30.84 -12.31
CA THR A 567 -3.92 30.57 -11.63
C THR A 567 -3.91 29.17 -11.03
N VAL A 568 -4.23 29.08 -9.75
CA VAL A 568 -4.38 27.81 -9.04
C VAL A 568 -5.81 27.30 -9.22
N GLU A 569 -5.96 26.06 -9.67
CA GLU A 569 -7.25 25.38 -9.80
C GLU A 569 -7.33 24.20 -8.83
N LYS A 570 -8.33 24.23 -7.96
CA LYS A 570 -8.63 23.19 -6.96
C LYS A 570 -10.14 22.99 -6.89
N GLN A 571 -10.59 22.09 -6.03
CA GLN A 571 -12.01 22.02 -5.65
C GLN A 571 -12.17 21.61 -4.21
N LEU A 572 -13.28 22.04 -3.60
CA LEU A 572 -13.75 21.43 -2.37
C LEU A 572 -14.69 20.28 -2.73
N ILE A 573 -14.47 19.10 -2.16
CA ILE A 573 -15.34 17.94 -2.33
C ILE A 573 -15.99 17.62 -1.00
N VAL A 574 -17.31 17.43 -1.01
CA VAL A 574 -18.13 17.11 0.15
C VAL A 574 -18.90 15.82 -0.12
N ILE A 575 -18.73 14.82 0.74
CA ILE A 575 -19.34 13.49 0.62
C ILE A 575 -20.26 13.24 1.81
N ASN A 576 -21.49 12.81 1.51
CA ASN A 576 -22.48 12.41 2.50
C ASN A 576 -22.82 10.92 2.36
N ASN A 577 -22.07 10.05 3.04
CA ASN A 577 -22.44 8.63 3.17
C ASN A 577 -23.36 8.35 4.37
N SER A 578 -23.91 9.41 5.02
CA SER A 578 -24.96 9.22 6.01
C SER A 578 -26.29 8.87 5.32
N ARG A 579 -27.31 8.57 6.12
CA ARG A 579 -28.62 8.14 5.63
C ARG A 579 -29.62 9.28 5.47
N GLU A 580 -29.20 10.51 5.72
CA GLU A 580 -30.05 11.70 5.70
C GLU A 580 -29.41 12.80 4.84
N PRO A 581 -30.21 13.57 4.08
CA PRO A 581 -29.70 14.74 3.36
C PRO A 581 -29.25 15.81 4.35
N LEU A 582 -28.24 16.59 3.94
CA LEU A 582 -27.66 17.62 4.81
C LEU A 582 -27.22 18.86 4.02
N SER A 583 -27.19 19.99 4.71
CA SER A 583 -26.55 21.22 4.24
C SER A 583 -25.16 21.34 4.87
N VAL A 584 -24.15 21.65 4.06
CA VAL A 584 -22.76 21.86 4.50
C VAL A 584 -22.33 23.27 4.19
N ASP A 585 -21.95 24.01 5.22
CA ASP A 585 -21.32 25.30 5.06
C ASP A 585 -19.81 25.10 4.86
N CYS A 586 -19.33 25.54 3.70
CA CYS A 586 -17.94 25.46 3.29
C CYS A 586 -17.34 26.87 3.36
N GLU A 587 -16.20 27.00 4.02
CA GLU A 587 -15.40 28.24 4.02
C GLU A 587 -13.96 27.91 3.61
N TRP A 588 -13.34 28.77 2.81
CA TRP A 588 -11.94 28.58 2.42
C TRP A 588 -11.18 29.90 2.37
N SER A 589 -9.86 29.82 2.55
CA SER A 589 -8.95 30.96 2.42
C SER A 589 -7.60 30.54 1.88
N LEU A 590 -7.02 31.39 1.02
CA LEU A 590 -5.65 31.30 0.56
C LEU A 590 -4.83 32.42 1.20
N ALA A 591 -3.72 32.05 1.85
CA ALA A 591 -2.88 32.94 2.66
C ALA A 591 -2.00 33.91 1.84
N LEU A 592 -2.59 34.62 0.88
CA LEU A 592 -1.93 35.69 0.12
C LEU A 592 -1.66 36.94 0.98
N PRO A 593 -0.74 37.84 0.57
CA PRO A 593 -0.55 39.14 1.22
C PRO A 593 -1.85 39.94 1.35
N GLU A 594 -2.70 39.90 0.31
CA GLU A 594 -4.11 40.27 0.38
C GLU A 594 -4.95 38.99 0.39
N PRO A 595 -5.47 38.54 1.55
CA PRO A 595 -6.11 37.23 1.67
C PRO A 595 -7.33 37.09 0.73
N VAL A 596 -7.35 36.01 -0.04
CA VAL A 596 -8.53 35.61 -0.83
C VAL A 596 -9.29 34.55 -0.05
N SER A 597 -10.59 34.73 0.10
CA SER A 597 -11.46 33.78 0.80
C SER A 597 -12.83 33.67 0.15
N GLY A 598 -13.55 32.61 0.45
CA GLY A 598 -14.92 32.43 0.01
C GLY A 598 -15.73 31.54 0.93
N LYS A 599 -17.05 31.59 0.74
CA LYS A 599 -18.02 30.77 1.48
C LYS A 599 -19.09 30.25 0.54
N ALA A 600 -19.60 29.05 0.80
CA ALA A 600 -20.71 28.45 0.07
C ALA A 600 -21.46 27.46 0.95
N THR A 601 -22.78 27.32 0.74
CA THR A 601 -23.58 26.26 1.37
C THR A 601 -23.98 25.25 0.31
N LEU A 602 -23.62 23.98 0.51
CA LEU A 602 -23.95 22.89 -0.41
C LEU A 602 -25.03 22.00 0.21
N ARG A 603 -26.04 21.62 -0.55
CA ARG A 603 -27.01 20.58 -0.15
C ARG A 603 -26.58 19.26 -0.74
N VAL A 604 -26.29 18.27 0.11
CA VAL A 604 -25.80 16.95 -0.30
C VAL A 604 -26.81 15.89 0.14
N ASN A 605 -27.40 15.17 -0.82
CA ASN A 605 -28.33 14.08 -0.50
C ASN A 605 -27.59 12.89 0.13
N ALA A 606 -28.35 12.00 0.77
CA ALA A 606 -27.80 10.79 1.36
C ALA A 606 -27.22 9.85 0.30
N GLY A 607 -25.98 9.41 0.50
CA GLY A 607 -25.22 8.59 -0.45
C GLY A 607 -24.57 9.36 -1.62
N ASP A 608 -24.73 10.67 -1.68
CA ASP A 608 -24.23 11.52 -2.77
C ASP A 608 -23.00 12.36 -2.35
N GLN A 609 -22.45 13.09 -3.31
CA GLN A 609 -21.34 14.02 -3.14
C GLN A 609 -21.53 15.29 -3.98
N GLU A 610 -20.97 16.40 -3.53
CA GLU A 610 -20.99 17.68 -4.23
C GLU A 610 -19.57 18.25 -4.38
N ARG A 611 -19.37 19.09 -5.39
CA ARG A 611 -18.07 19.68 -5.72
C ARG A 611 -18.17 21.17 -5.94
N LEU A 612 -17.26 21.92 -5.33
CA LEU A 612 -17.13 23.36 -5.50
C LEU A 612 -15.76 23.71 -6.13
N PRO A 613 -15.71 24.04 -7.44
CA PRO A 613 -14.48 24.49 -8.08
C PRO A 613 -13.93 25.78 -7.48
N LEU A 614 -12.62 25.81 -7.26
CA LEU A 614 -11.86 26.97 -6.82
C LEU A 614 -10.91 27.40 -7.94
N ARG A 615 -10.97 28.67 -8.32
CA ARG A 615 -10.07 29.29 -9.30
C ARG A 615 -9.44 30.53 -8.67
N LEU A 616 -8.16 30.44 -8.32
CA LEU A 616 -7.47 31.39 -7.46
C LEU A 616 -6.29 32.01 -8.24
N PRO A 617 -6.46 33.20 -8.85
CA PRO A 617 -5.37 33.87 -9.55
C PRO A 617 -4.30 34.35 -8.56
N LEU A 618 -3.03 34.09 -8.87
CA LEU A 618 -1.89 34.54 -8.08
C LEU A 618 -1.42 35.92 -8.57
N PRO A 619 -1.09 36.87 -7.67
CA PRO A 619 -0.49 38.14 -8.06
C PRO A 619 0.84 37.96 -8.81
N ALA A 620 1.11 38.81 -9.80
CA ALA A 620 2.38 38.77 -10.54
C ALA A 620 3.61 39.17 -9.69
N ALA A 621 3.41 39.95 -8.63
CA ALA A 621 4.46 40.40 -7.71
C ALA A 621 4.53 39.58 -6.40
N LEU A 622 3.99 38.36 -6.40
CA LEU A 622 3.95 37.48 -5.24
C LEU A 622 5.37 37.01 -4.85
N PRO A 623 5.79 37.12 -3.58
CA PRO A 623 7.08 36.61 -3.14
C PRO A 623 7.09 35.07 -3.18
N PRO A 624 8.28 34.45 -3.38
CA PRO A 624 8.40 33.00 -3.32
C PRO A 624 8.20 32.45 -1.91
N GLY A 625 7.85 31.17 -1.82
CA GLY A 625 7.65 30.44 -0.59
C GLY A 625 6.27 29.80 -0.46
N PRO A 626 6.01 29.14 0.67
CA PRO A 626 4.80 28.36 0.88
C PRO A 626 3.58 29.25 1.16
N LEU A 627 2.44 28.88 0.59
CA LEU A 627 1.12 29.47 0.81
C LEU A 627 0.12 28.39 1.20
N ALA A 628 -0.54 28.58 2.33
CA ALA A 628 -1.59 27.65 2.78
C ALA A 628 -2.94 27.99 2.16
N LEU A 629 -3.56 27.01 1.49
CA LEU A 629 -4.99 26.97 1.18
C LEU A 629 -5.69 26.16 2.28
N LYS A 630 -6.57 26.81 3.04
CA LYS A 630 -7.33 26.18 4.14
C LYS A 630 -8.80 26.09 3.79
N ALA A 631 -9.46 25.03 4.23
CA ALA A 631 -10.90 24.84 4.11
C ALA A 631 -11.51 24.34 5.42
N SER A 632 -12.75 24.73 5.67
CA SER A 632 -13.60 24.29 6.79
C SER A 632 -14.96 23.86 6.27
N PHE A 633 -15.50 22.78 6.84
CA PHE A 633 -16.75 22.12 6.43
C PHE A 633 -17.61 21.89 7.66
N VAL A 634 -18.74 22.60 7.78
CA VAL A 634 -19.67 22.49 8.91
C VAL A 634 -20.90 21.67 8.48
N PHE A 635 -21.06 20.47 9.04
CA PHE A 635 -22.08 19.51 8.62
C PHE A 635 -23.37 19.60 9.44
N GLY A 636 -24.07 20.75 9.41
CA GLY A 636 -25.42 20.88 9.95
C GLY A 636 -25.64 20.28 11.36
N GLY A 637 -24.73 20.54 12.30
CA GLY A 637 -24.78 20.03 13.68
C GLY A 637 -24.08 18.68 13.92
N ARG A 638 -23.54 18.02 12.88
CA ARG A 638 -22.78 16.75 12.97
C ARG A 638 -21.27 16.94 13.07
N GLY A 639 -20.84 18.14 13.45
CA GLY A 639 -19.44 18.51 13.63
C GLY A 639 -18.85 19.30 12.45
N THR A 640 -17.57 19.64 12.61
CA THR A 640 -16.78 20.41 11.65
C THR A 640 -15.54 19.62 11.27
N GLN A 641 -15.19 19.63 9.99
CA GLN A 641 -13.90 19.16 9.51
C GLN A 641 -13.11 20.31 8.90
N THR A 642 -11.80 20.24 8.98
CA THR A 642 -10.90 21.15 8.28
C THR A 642 -9.95 20.37 7.38
N ASP A 643 -9.42 21.06 6.38
CA ASP A 643 -8.36 20.55 5.53
C ASP A 643 -7.41 21.69 5.11
N SER A 644 -6.17 21.34 4.77
CA SER A 644 -5.15 22.30 4.35
C SER A 644 -4.30 21.71 3.24
N PHE A 645 -3.96 22.54 2.25
CA PHE A 645 -3.08 22.20 1.15
C PHE A 645 -2.04 23.30 0.98
N THR A 646 -0.76 22.94 0.90
CA THR A 646 0.34 23.90 0.70
C THR A 646 0.59 24.09 -0.80
N LEU A 647 0.79 25.33 -1.21
CA LEU A 647 1.24 25.71 -2.55
C LEU A 647 2.62 26.35 -2.43
N ASP A 648 3.56 25.97 -3.27
CA ASP A 648 4.93 26.45 -3.23
C ASP A 648 5.19 27.39 -4.39
N ILE A 649 5.42 28.67 -4.07
CA ILE A 649 5.65 29.72 -5.07
C ILE A 649 7.13 29.81 -5.38
N LEU A 650 7.49 29.52 -6.62
CA LEU A 650 8.88 29.62 -7.08
C LEU A 650 9.33 31.08 -7.20
N LYS A 651 10.64 31.26 -7.04
CA LYS A 651 11.29 32.55 -7.31
C LYS A 651 11.27 32.87 -8.80
N ALA A 652 11.15 34.15 -9.15
CA ALA A 652 11.32 34.61 -10.53
C ALA A 652 12.68 34.16 -11.10
N GLU A 653 12.63 33.58 -12.28
CA GLU A 653 13.73 32.83 -12.89
C GLU A 653 14.84 33.76 -13.40
N ALA A 654 16.10 33.42 -13.13
CA ALA A 654 17.23 34.09 -13.78
C ALA A 654 17.29 33.69 -15.26
N PRO A 655 17.76 34.57 -16.17
CA PRO A 655 17.91 34.22 -17.59
C PRO A 655 18.85 33.02 -17.79
N ALA A 656 18.70 32.33 -18.93
CA ALA A 656 19.61 31.27 -19.36
C ALA A 656 21.07 31.80 -19.40
N PRO A 657 22.08 30.94 -19.14
CA PRO A 657 23.48 31.35 -19.15
C PRO A 657 23.89 31.92 -20.52
N GLU A 658 24.68 32.99 -20.55
CA GLU A 658 25.32 33.45 -21.78
C GLU A 658 26.46 32.49 -22.18
N LYS A 659 26.35 31.93 -23.39
CA LYS A 659 27.46 31.39 -24.22
C LYS A 659 28.26 30.18 -23.69
N PRO A 660 27.67 28.98 -23.58
CA PRO A 660 28.38 27.75 -23.96
C PRO A 660 28.04 27.36 -25.40
N ALA A 661 29.01 26.80 -26.14
CA ALA A 661 28.73 26.13 -27.40
C ALA A 661 28.00 24.79 -27.10
N ILE A 662 26.66 24.82 -27.12
CA ILE A 662 25.81 23.66 -26.84
C ILE A 662 25.60 22.86 -28.12
N ALA A 663 25.98 21.58 -28.11
CA ALA A 663 25.61 20.60 -29.12
C ALA A 663 24.42 19.77 -28.63
N LEU A 664 23.38 19.58 -29.45
CA LEU A 664 22.20 18.79 -29.09
C LEU A 664 22.07 17.57 -30.01
N PHE A 665 22.12 16.38 -29.41
CA PHE A 665 21.70 15.14 -30.05
C PHE A 665 20.31 14.74 -29.53
N ASP A 666 19.27 15.04 -30.32
CA ASP A 666 17.88 14.76 -29.97
C ASP A 666 17.07 14.36 -31.20
N PRO A 667 17.15 13.10 -31.65
CA PRO A 667 16.43 12.62 -32.83
C PRO A 667 14.90 12.66 -32.69
N LYS A 668 14.36 12.76 -31.46
CA LYS A 668 12.91 12.86 -31.22
C LYS A 668 12.41 14.30 -31.24
N GLY A 669 13.26 15.27 -30.91
CA GLY A 669 12.96 16.70 -30.94
C GLY A 669 12.21 17.23 -29.70
N GLU A 670 11.88 16.37 -28.72
CA GLU A 670 11.19 16.79 -27.49
C GLU A 670 12.08 17.69 -26.62
N THR A 671 13.37 17.36 -26.47
CA THR A 671 14.33 18.20 -25.76
C THR A 671 14.63 19.48 -26.54
N ALA A 672 14.71 19.41 -27.86
CA ALA A 672 14.84 20.59 -28.71
C ALA A 672 13.67 21.59 -28.50
N ALA A 673 12.45 21.07 -28.34
CA ALA A 673 11.27 21.88 -28.04
C ALA A 673 11.33 22.48 -26.62
N LEU A 674 11.74 21.71 -25.61
CA LEU A 674 11.98 22.21 -24.26
C LEU A 674 12.99 23.36 -24.25
N LEU A 675 14.17 23.16 -24.84
CA LEU A 675 15.25 24.14 -24.85
C LEU A 675 14.83 25.44 -25.54
N LYS A 676 14.11 25.36 -26.66
CA LYS A 676 13.54 26.53 -27.34
C LYS A 676 12.55 27.29 -26.46
N ARG A 677 11.66 26.57 -25.75
CA ARG A 677 10.70 27.18 -24.82
C ARG A 677 11.41 27.91 -23.67
N LEU A 678 12.54 27.38 -23.20
CA LEU A 678 13.36 27.97 -22.14
C LEU A 678 14.36 29.02 -22.66
N GLY A 679 14.38 29.32 -23.96
CA GLY A 679 15.28 30.31 -24.55
C GLY A 679 16.75 29.89 -24.61
N VAL A 680 17.03 28.59 -24.63
CA VAL A 680 18.40 28.04 -24.71
C VAL A 680 18.76 27.79 -26.18
N GLU A 681 19.81 28.46 -26.66
CA GLU A 681 20.35 28.24 -28.01
C GLU A 681 21.20 26.96 -28.07
N PHE A 682 21.11 26.24 -29.19
CA PHE A 682 21.88 25.02 -29.42
C PHE A 682 22.15 24.78 -30.90
N ARG A 683 23.20 24.00 -31.19
CA ARG A 683 23.49 23.43 -32.50
C ARG A 683 23.04 21.97 -32.52
N ALA A 684 22.04 21.62 -33.33
CA ALA A 684 21.66 20.23 -33.55
C ALA A 684 22.82 19.46 -34.22
N ILE A 685 23.04 18.22 -33.78
CA ILE A 685 24.10 17.35 -34.29
C ILE A 685 23.58 15.95 -34.61
N GLU A 686 24.28 15.27 -35.52
CA GLU A 686 24.11 13.84 -35.79
C GLU A 686 25.06 13.00 -34.92
N ALA A 687 24.77 11.71 -34.74
CA ALA A 687 25.56 10.81 -33.90
C ALA A 687 27.07 10.76 -34.27
N ALA A 688 27.40 10.88 -35.56
CA ALA A 688 28.79 10.86 -36.04
C ALA A 688 29.51 12.22 -35.96
N THR A 689 28.84 13.26 -35.46
CA THR A 689 29.41 14.61 -35.39
C THR A 689 30.55 14.65 -34.38
N ALA A 690 31.72 15.15 -34.80
CA ALA A 690 32.85 15.31 -33.89
C ALA A 690 32.58 16.41 -32.85
N LEU A 691 32.89 16.12 -31.59
CA LEU A 691 32.75 17.03 -30.45
C LEU A 691 34.11 17.59 -30.02
N ASN A 692 34.11 18.78 -29.45
CA ASN A 692 35.30 19.42 -28.88
C ASN A 692 35.34 19.25 -27.36
N ALA A 693 36.54 19.18 -26.78
CA ALA A 693 36.71 18.99 -25.32
C ALA A 693 36.20 20.18 -24.47
N GLY A 694 35.90 21.34 -25.05
CA GLY A 694 35.32 22.47 -24.32
C GLY A 694 33.81 22.66 -24.54
N GLU A 695 33.17 21.79 -25.33
CA GLU A 695 31.73 21.88 -25.62
C GLU A 695 30.88 21.25 -24.51
N LEU A 696 29.59 21.63 -24.47
CA LEU A 696 28.56 20.94 -23.71
C LEU A 696 27.69 20.15 -24.69
N LEU A 697 27.68 18.83 -24.58
CA LEU A 697 26.76 17.95 -25.30
C LEU A 697 25.50 17.76 -24.45
N ILE A 698 24.33 18.00 -25.04
CA ILE A 698 23.04 17.56 -24.53
C ILE A 698 22.58 16.35 -25.35
N VAL A 699 22.20 15.29 -24.67
CA VAL A 699 21.54 14.12 -25.25
C VAL A 699 20.11 14.11 -24.77
N GLY A 700 19.18 14.25 -25.71
CA GLY A 700 17.76 14.46 -25.43
C GLY A 700 17.04 13.25 -24.84
N LYS A 701 15.83 13.48 -24.33
CA LYS A 701 14.95 12.45 -23.77
C LYS A 701 14.73 11.31 -24.77
N GLY A 702 15.09 10.10 -24.37
CA GLY A 702 14.97 8.90 -25.19
C GLY A 702 15.68 9.00 -26.54
N ALA A 703 16.74 9.82 -26.63
CA ALA A 703 17.55 10.00 -27.83
C ALA A 703 18.39 8.76 -28.16
N LEU A 704 18.78 8.00 -27.14
CA LEU A 704 19.56 6.78 -27.32
C LEU A 704 18.66 5.57 -27.52
N THR A 705 19.19 4.57 -28.22
CA THR A 705 18.60 3.23 -28.32
C THR A 705 19.61 2.20 -27.82
N SER A 706 19.21 0.96 -27.54
CA SER A 706 20.16 -0.01 -26.97
C SER A 706 21.31 -0.40 -27.91
N GLY A 707 21.10 -0.36 -29.22
CA GLY A 707 22.13 -0.74 -30.22
C GLY A 707 22.45 0.29 -31.31
N GLY A 708 21.74 1.44 -31.35
CA GLY A 708 21.93 2.43 -32.42
C GLY A 708 23.20 3.27 -32.31
N ALA A 709 23.42 4.14 -33.30
CA ALA A 709 24.51 5.11 -33.25
C ALA A 709 24.28 6.14 -32.13
N ALA A 710 25.38 6.62 -31.54
CA ALA A 710 25.37 7.66 -30.51
C ALA A 710 26.64 8.52 -30.63
N PRO A 711 26.62 9.78 -30.13
CA PRO A 711 27.82 10.61 -30.05
C PRO A 711 28.96 9.94 -29.28
N ASP A 712 30.19 10.09 -29.79
CA ASP A 712 31.40 9.66 -29.08
C ASP A 712 31.75 10.66 -27.98
N ILE A 713 31.58 10.24 -26.73
CA ILE A 713 31.84 11.08 -25.56
C ILE A 713 33.18 10.78 -24.87
N ARG A 714 34.08 9.98 -25.47
CA ARG A 714 35.37 9.65 -24.82
C ARG A 714 36.23 10.87 -24.48
N LYS A 715 36.00 12.00 -25.16
CA LYS A 715 36.59 13.31 -24.86
C LYS A 715 36.14 13.92 -23.53
N VAL A 716 35.24 13.29 -22.78
CA VAL A 716 34.96 13.64 -21.38
C VAL A 716 36.26 13.64 -20.58
N ARG A 717 37.16 12.67 -20.83
CA ARG A 717 38.49 12.62 -20.23
C ARG A 717 39.31 13.90 -20.45
N ASP A 718 39.09 14.56 -21.58
CA ASP A 718 39.82 15.75 -22.00
C ASP A 718 39.11 17.07 -21.63
N GLY A 719 37.85 17.02 -21.19
CA GLY A 719 37.09 18.19 -20.75
C GLY A 719 35.63 18.26 -21.22
N LEU A 720 35.19 17.39 -22.14
CA LEU A 720 33.83 17.42 -22.67
C LEU A 720 32.83 17.25 -21.51
N LYS A 721 31.76 18.05 -21.53
CA LYS A 721 30.65 17.94 -20.58
C LYS A 721 29.45 17.35 -21.29
N VAL A 722 28.77 16.40 -20.66
CA VAL A 722 27.60 15.74 -21.22
C VAL A 722 26.44 15.85 -20.24
N LEU A 723 25.30 16.35 -20.71
CA LEU A 723 24.02 16.29 -20.02
C LEU A 723 23.15 15.26 -20.74
N LEU A 724 22.85 14.15 -20.07
CA LEU A 724 21.98 13.09 -20.57
C LEU A 724 20.61 13.21 -19.91
N PHE A 725 19.59 13.63 -20.67
CA PHE A 725 18.20 13.65 -20.24
C PHE A 725 17.60 12.23 -20.20
N GLU A 726 16.33 12.14 -19.85
CA GLU A 726 15.67 10.91 -19.42
C GLU A 726 15.77 9.79 -20.48
N GLN A 727 16.21 8.59 -20.11
CA GLN A 727 16.31 7.45 -21.02
C GLN A 727 15.47 6.29 -20.51
N THR A 728 14.97 5.46 -21.43
CA THR A 728 14.21 4.25 -21.05
C THR A 728 15.10 3.27 -20.27
N SER A 729 14.50 2.48 -19.37
CA SER A 729 15.15 1.37 -18.66
C SER A 729 15.99 0.50 -19.59
N LYS A 730 15.45 0.15 -20.76
CA LYS A 730 16.13 -0.62 -21.80
C LYS A 730 17.48 -0.04 -22.23
N VAL A 731 17.59 1.28 -22.37
CA VAL A 731 18.86 1.93 -22.74
C VAL A 731 19.82 1.92 -21.57
N LEU A 732 19.36 2.36 -20.40
CA LEU A 732 20.20 2.42 -19.20
C LEU A 732 20.77 1.04 -18.85
N GLU A 733 19.95 0.01 -19.02
CA GLU A 733 20.33 -1.37 -18.74
C GLU A 733 21.13 -2.01 -19.89
N GLU A 734 20.60 -2.06 -21.11
CA GLU A 734 21.24 -2.82 -22.21
C GLU A 734 22.44 -2.09 -22.81
N ARG A 735 22.47 -0.76 -22.86
CA ARG A 735 23.60 0.00 -23.39
C ARG A 735 24.66 0.25 -22.32
N PHE A 736 24.26 0.80 -21.17
CA PHE A 736 25.21 1.23 -20.15
C PHE A 736 25.53 0.17 -19.09
N GLY A 737 24.66 -0.83 -18.89
CA GLY A 737 24.83 -1.85 -17.85
C GLY A 737 24.41 -1.38 -16.47
N PHE A 738 23.60 -0.31 -16.34
CA PHE A 738 23.02 0.08 -15.07
C PHE A 738 21.99 -0.95 -14.59
N ARG A 739 21.85 -1.09 -13.28
CA ARG A 739 20.66 -1.70 -12.67
C ARG A 739 19.60 -0.62 -12.52
N VAL A 740 18.38 -0.91 -12.95
CA VAL A 740 17.31 0.08 -13.04
C VAL A 740 15.97 -0.44 -12.49
N THR A 741 15.08 0.47 -12.12
CA THR A 741 13.68 0.13 -11.80
C THR A 741 12.73 1.14 -12.41
N GLU A 742 11.55 0.66 -12.84
CA GLU A 742 10.47 1.49 -13.39
C GLU A 742 9.33 1.67 -12.36
N TYR A 743 9.63 2.33 -11.25
CA TYR A 743 8.69 2.52 -10.14
C TYR A 743 7.89 3.82 -10.23
N GLY A 744 8.43 4.88 -10.87
CA GLY A 744 7.79 6.19 -10.91
C GLY A 744 7.79 6.89 -9.55
N LEU A 745 8.89 7.55 -9.17
CA LEU A 745 8.93 8.29 -7.91
C LEU A 745 8.08 9.55 -7.99
N ARG A 746 7.30 9.78 -6.93
CA ARG A 746 6.55 11.02 -6.68
C ARG A 746 7.23 11.90 -5.64
N ASP A 747 8.20 11.37 -4.90
CA ASP A 747 9.00 12.09 -3.92
C ASP A 747 10.47 11.77 -4.19
N VAL A 748 11.32 12.79 -4.23
CA VAL A 748 12.77 12.63 -4.30
C VAL A 748 13.45 13.58 -3.31
N PHE A 749 14.59 13.18 -2.78
CA PHE A 749 15.27 13.89 -1.71
C PHE A 749 16.59 14.48 -2.21
N PRO A 750 16.85 15.76 -1.95
CA PRO A 750 18.14 16.33 -2.27
C PRO A 750 19.21 15.74 -1.34
N ARG A 751 20.15 14.99 -1.93
CA ARG A 751 21.32 14.44 -1.22
C ARG A 751 22.35 15.54 -0.92
N VAL A 752 22.40 16.58 -1.75
CA VAL A 752 23.23 17.77 -1.57
C VAL A 752 22.33 19.03 -1.71
N PRO A 753 21.58 19.43 -0.65
CA PRO A 753 20.50 20.44 -0.72
C PRO A 753 20.85 21.83 -1.24
N LYS A 754 22.14 22.18 -1.32
CA LYS A 754 22.60 23.49 -1.83
C LYS A 754 23.49 23.37 -3.06
N HIS A 755 23.47 22.22 -3.72
CA HIS A 755 24.25 22.01 -4.92
C HIS A 755 23.78 22.97 -6.04
N PRO A 756 24.67 23.56 -6.84
CA PRO A 756 24.29 24.51 -7.90
C PRO A 756 23.33 23.91 -8.93
N ALA A 757 23.38 22.59 -9.14
CA ALA A 757 22.46 21.86 -10.01
C ALA A 757 21.00 21.85 -9.51
N LEU A 758 20.76 22.16 -8.23
CA LEU A 758 19.43 22.31 -7.62
C LEU A 758 19.08 23.79 -7.37
N GLY A 759 19.89 24.72 -7.89
CA GLY A 759 19.75 26.15 -7.62
C GLY A 759 18.35 26.69 -7.95
N GLY A 760 17.65 27.18 -6.93
CA GLY A 760 16.30 27.73 -7.06
C GLY A 760 15.18 26.76 -6.65
N LEU A 761 15.52 25.55 -6.22
CA LEU A 761 14.59 24.56 -5.66
C LEU A 761 15.05 24.14 -4.26
N GLU A 762 14.09 23.85 -3.42
CA GLU A 762 14.27 23.20 -2.12
C GLU A 762 13.62 21.81 -2.18
N ALA A 763 13.68 21.05 -1.08
CA ALA A 763 13.05 19.73 -1.03
C ALA A 763 11.52 19.77 -1.24
N ALA A 764 10.88 20.89 -0.90
CA ALA A 764 9.42 21.05 -0.99
C ALA A 764 8.92 21.02 -2.44
N GLU A 765 9.72 21.43 -3.42
CA GLU A 765 9.32 21.44 -4.84
C GLU A 765 9.74 20.18 -5.60
N LEU A 766 10.28 19.18 -4.90
CA LEU A 766 10.77 17.91 -5.44
C LEU A 766 9.81 16.74 -5.17
N HIS A 767 8.51 17.01 -5.16
CA HIS A 767 7.49 15.97 -5.14
C HIS A 767 6.31 16.29 -6.07
N ASP A 768 5.44 15.31 -6.33
CA ASP A 768 4.12 15.41 -6.98
C ASP A 768 4.00 16.42 -8.13
N TRP A 769 4.91 16.35 -9.11
CA TRP A 769 4.95 17.29 -10.23
C TRP A 769 3.70 17.22 -11.12
N ARG A 770 3.25 18.38 -11.60
CA ARG A 770 2.02 18.56 -12.39
C ARG A 770 1.98 17.67 -13.63
N GLY A 771 0.78 17.24 -13.99
CA GLY A 771 0.53 16.40 -15.17
C GLY A 771 1.13 14.99 -15.06
N GLU A 772 1.21 14.30 -16.19
CA GLU A 772 1.76 12.95 -16.30
C GLU A 772 3.11 12.96 -17.02
N ALA A 773 4.07 12.18 -16.52
CA ALA A 773 5.32 11.94 -17.23
C ALA A 773 5.09 11.03 -18.45
N THR A 774 5.87 11.26 -19.51
CA THR A 774 5.68 10.62 -20.83
C THR A 774 6.87 9.75 -21.27
N LEU A 775 7.83 9.47 -20.38
CA LEU A 775 8.95 8.57 -20.70
C LEU A 775 8.49 7.12 -20.83
N LEU A 776 7.62 6.69 -19.93
CA LEU A 776 7.04 5.35 -19.89
C LEU A 776 5.54 5.41 -20.22
N PRO A 777 4.95 4.32 -20.76
CA PRO A 777 3.49 4.24 -20.90
C PRO A 777 2.79 4.26 -19.52
N PRO A 778 1.55 4.78 -19.45
CA PRO A 778 0.77 4.84 -18.20
C PRO A 778 0.26 3.48 -17.72
N ARG A 779 0.51 2.42 -18.49
CA ARG A 779 0.26 1.02 -18.16
C ARG A 779 1.54 0.23 -18.37
N LEU A 780 1.78 -0.72 -17.48
CA LEU A 780 2.93 -1.60 -17.55
C LEU A 780 2.75 -2.60 -18.69
N ASP A 781 3.82 -2.86 -19.46
CA ASP A 781 3.88 -4.03 -20.34
C ASP A 781 4.41 -5.21 -19.52
N TYR A 782 3.64 -6.30 -19.43
CA TYR A 782 3.93 -7.42 -18.54
C TYR A 782 3.48 -8.75 -19.14
N THR A 783 4.07 -9.84 -18.65
CA THR A 783 3.62 -11.20 -18.94
C THR A 783 2.92 -11.80 -17.74
N LEU A 784 1.83 -12.52 -17.97
CA LEU A 784 1.20 -13.31 -16.91
C LEU A 784 1.90 -14.65 -16.77
N ARG A 785 2.30 -14.96 -15.54
CA ARG A 785 2.75 -16.30 -15.18
C ARG A 785 1.71 -16.95 -14.26
N PRO A 786 1.15 -18.12 -14.62
CA PRO A 786 0.07 -18.73 -13.85
C PRO A 786 0.42 -18.91 -12.38
N ARG A 787 -0.41 -18.37 -11.48
CA ARG A 787 -0.23 -18.33 -10.01
C ARG A 787 0.87 -17.41 -9.51
N TYR A 788 1.66 -16.77 -10.37
CA TYR A 788 2.67 -15.78 -9.97
C TYR A 788 2.17 -14.35 -10.15
N GLY A 789 1.24 -14.13 -11.07
CA GLY A 789 0.71 -12.82 -11.39
C GLY A 789 1.46 -12.14 -12.56
N PRO A 790 1.30 -10.81 -12.71
CA PRO A 790 2.07 -10.01 -13.66
C PRO A 790 3.57 -10.05 -13.36
N THR A 791 4.38 -10.24 -14.40
CA THR A 791 5.85 -10.37 -14.34
C THR A 791 6.53 -9.47 -15.38
N VAL A 792 7.76 -9.03 -15.05
CA VAL A 792 8.65 -8.24 -15.91
C VAL A 792 10.07 -8.80 -15.87
N GLN A 793 10.93 -8.34 -16.78
CA GLN A 793 12.36 -8.64 -16.74
C GLN A 793 13.11 -7.56 -15.97
N TRP A 794 13.87 -7.96 -14.95
CA TRP A 794 14.75 -7.09 -14.17
C TRP A 794 16.14 -7.69 -14.12
N CYS A 795 17.14 -7.01 -14.69
CA CYS A 795 18.50 -7.54 -14.81
C CYS A 795 18.56 -8.96 -15.40
N GLY A 796 17.71 -9.25 -16.39
CA GLY A 796 17.57 -10.58 -17.00
C GLY A 796 16.89 -11.65 -16.14
N ILE A 797 16.36 -11.26 -14.97
CA ILE A 797 15.63 -12.12 -14.04
C ILE A 797 14.14 -11.81 -14.19
N GLU A 798 13.32 -12.84 -14.40
CA GLU A 798 11.87 -12.69 -14.36
C GLU A 798 11.41 -12.45 -12.91
N VAL A 799 10.79 -11.30 -12.65
CA VAL A 799 10.31 -10.92 -11.32
C VAL A 799 8.84 -10.48 -11.36
N PRO A 800 8.04 -10.76 -10.31
CA PRO A 800 6.67 -10.28 -10.25
C PRO A 800 6.59 -8.77 -10.07
N ARG A 801 5.62 -8.08 -10.69
CA ARG A 801 5.47 -6.62 -10.59
C ARG A 801 4.01 -6.21 -10.65
N ALA A 802 3.60 -5.31 -9.76
CA ALA A 802 2.22 -4.83 -9.72
C ALA A 802 1.92 -4.01 -10.98
N TRP A 803 0.65 -3.92 -11.35
CA TRP A 803 0.21 -3.07 -12.46
C TRP A 803 0.59 -1.61 -12.21
N ARG A 804 0.77 -0.86 -13.31
CA ARG A 804 0.93 0.59 -13.29
C ARG A 804 -0.41 1.24 -13.60
N CYS A 805 -0.82 2.23 -12.81
CA CYS A 805 -2.04 3.01 -13.02
C CYS A 805 -1.75 4.50 -13.22
N GLY A 806 -1.07 4.82 -14.33
CA GLY A 806 -0.77 6.20 -14.73
C GLY A 806 0.58 6.73 -14.24
N ASN A 807 0.97 7.89 -14.77
CA ASN A 807 2.26 8.55 -14.48
C ASN A 807 2.07 9.94 -13.83
N ARG A 808 0.89 10.19 -13.28
CA ARG A 808 0.57 11.46 -12.62
C ARG A 808 1.47 11.68 -11.41
N GLY A 809 1.94 12.90 -11.24
CA GLY A 809 2.79 13.26 -10.10
C GLY A 809 4.24 12.77 -10.24
N ASN A 810 4.61 12.02 -11.28
CA ASN A 810 5.96 11.51 -11.44
C ASN A 810 6.96 12.67 -11.44
N VAL A 811 7.97 12.54 -10.60
CA VAL A 811 9.20 13.32 -10.59
C VAL A 811 10.31 12.57 -11.35
N ALA A 812 10.35 11.23 -11.26
CA ALA A 812 11.27 10.40 -12.05
C ALA A 812 10.67 9.03 -12.39
N SER A 813 10.62 8.69 -13.68
CA SER A 813 9.97 7.47 -14.17
C SER A 813 10.87 6.22 -14.13
N VAL A 814 12.15 6.36 -14.47
CA VAL A 814 13.14 5.27 -14.49
C VAL A 814 14.29 5.65 -13.58
N LEU A 815 14.67 4.76 -12.67
CA LEU A 815 15.65 5.08 -11.62
C LEU A 815 16.91 4.23 -11.78
N ILE A 816 18.09 4.86 -11.66
CA ILE A 816 19.40 4.18 -11.67
C ILE A 816 19.77 3.81 -10.23
N GLU A 817 20.08 2.54 -9.97
CA GLU A 817 20.66 2.13 -8.70
C GLU A 817 22.08 2.71 -8.58
N LYS A 818 22.38 3.39 -7.46
CA LYS A 818 23.66 4.08 -7.22
C LYS A 818 24.84 3.12 -7.45
N PRO A 819 25.70 3.37 -8.47
CA PRO A 819 26.82 2.48 -8.77
C PRO A 819 27.93 2.63 -7.72
N PRO A 820 28.43 1.53 -7.12
CA PRO A 820 29.59 1.60 -6.22
C PRO A 820 30.93 1.70 -6.98
N CYS A 821 30.99 1.42 -8.28
CA CYS A 821 32.22 1.54 -9.07
C CYS A 821 32.26 2.87 -9.81
N GLY A 822 33.39 3.59 -9.76
CA GLY A 822 33.56 4.90 -10.40
C GLY A 822 33.31 6.10 -9.49
N ASP A 823 33.58 7.31 -10.00
CA ASP A 823 33.27 8.57 -9.32
C ASP A 823 31.85 9.02 -9.66
N PHE A 824 30.87 8.38 -9.01
CA PHE A 824 29.46 8.73 -9.13
C PHE A 824 28.97 9.53 -7.92
N LEU A 825 28.43 10.73 -8.15
CA LEU A 825 27.86 11.60 -7.11
C LEU A 825 26.35 11.71 -7.29
N ALA A 826 25.59 11.15 -6.36
CA ALA A 826 24.14 11.32 -6.32
C ALA A 826 23.82 12.72 -5.74
N LEU A 827 23.12 13.54 -6.53
CA LEU A 827 22.65 14.86 -6.10
C LEU A 827 21.24 14.81 -5.54
N VAL A 828 20.44 13.90 -6.08
CA VAL A 828 19.07 13.59 -5.65
C VAL A 828 18.97 12.07 -5.58
N ASP A 829 18.31 11.55 -4.55
CA ASP A 829 18.01 10.12 -4.42
C ASP A 829 16.59 9.85 -3.92
N GLY A 830 16.18 8.59 -3.96
CA GLY A 830 14.83 8.19 -3.58
C GLY A 830 14.56 6.70 -3.72
N GLY A 831 13.31 6.31 -3.49
CA GLY A 831 12.87 4.92 -3.51
C GLY A 831 13.34 4.12 -2.29
N PHE A 832 13.20 2.79 -2.39
CA PHE A 832 13.58 1.85 -1.32
C PHE A 832 15.02 2.09 -0.88
N GLY A 833 15.20 2.41 0.40
CA GLY A 833 16.49 2.64 1.03
C GLY A 833 17.33 3.78 0.46
N LEU A 834 16.70 4.73 -0.26
CA LEU A 834 17.40 5.78 -1.02
C LEU A 834 18.51 5.24 -1.93
N GLN A 835 18.34 4.00 -2.43
CA GLN A 835 19.38 3.31 -3.19
C GLN A 835 19.42 3.74 -4.66
N TYR A 836 18.44 4.52 -5.12
CA TYR A 836 18.34 4.98 -6.49
C TYR A 836 18.55 6.48 -6.60
N SER A 837 19.19 6.92 -7.69
CA SER A 837 19.43 8.34 -7.97
C SER A 837 18.88 8.73 -9.35
N PRO A 838 17.90 9.66 -9.41
CA PRO A 838 17.44 10.23 -10.67
C PRO A 838 18.27 11.44 -11.13
N LEU A 839 19.19 11.95 -10.31
CA LEU A 839 20.14 13.01 -10.68
C LEU A 839 21.54 12.64 -10.20
N LEU A 840 22.38 12.21 -11.15
CA LEU A 840 23.67 11.57 -10.88
C LEU A 840 24.77 12.21 -11.74
N GLU A 841 25.88 12.57 -11.12
CA GLU A 841 27.09 13.01 -11.82
C GLU A 841 28.10 11.88 -11.89
N TYR A 842 28.75 11.76 -13.04
CA TYR A 842 29.89 10.88 -13.25
C TYR A 842 31.10 11.72 -13.68
N HIS A 843 32.21 11.57 -12.97
CA HIS A 843 33.44 12.29 -13.28
C HIS A 843 34.51 11.33 -13.81
N GLU A 844 35.13 11.69 -14.93
CA GLU A 844 36.31 10.99 -15.43
C GLU A 844 37.22 11.95 -16.19
N GLY A 845 38.49 12.04 -15.76
CA GLY A 845 39.45 12.99 -16.32
C GLY A 845 39.07 14.44 -16.01
N LYS A 846 38.88 15.26 -17.05
CA LYS A 846 38.62 16.71 -16.92
C LYS A 846 37.19 17.14 -17.20
N GLY A 847 36.31 16.20 -17.52
CA GLY A 847 34.91 16.44 -17.87
C GLY A 847 33.94 15.73 -16.94
N LEU A 848 32.66 15.81 -17.28
CA LEU A 848 31.58 15.21 -16.49
C LEU A 848 30.48 14.66 -17.40
N VAL A 849 29.76 13.66 -16.91
CA VAL A 849 28.47 13.22 -17.45
C VAL A 849 27.41 13.38 -16.36
N LEU A 850 26.43 14.25 -16.58
CA LEU A 850 25.31 14.48 -15.68
C LEU A 850 24.08 13.74 -16.24
N PHE A 851 23.66 12.70 -15.53
CA PHE A 851 22.46 11.92 -15.82
C PHE A 851 21.27 12.57 -15.13
N CYS A 852 20.31 13.07 -15.90
CA CYS A 852 19.03 13.56 -15.43
C CYS A 852 17.93 12.57 -15.87
N GLN A 853 17.49 11.74 -14.94
CA GLN A 853 16.30 10.87 -15.08
C GLN A 853 15.06 11.46 -14.40
N LEU A 854 15.16 12.70 -13.89
CA LEU A 854 14.01 13.50 -13.48
C LEU A 854 13.19 13.87 -14.74
N ASP A 855 11.86 13.73 -14.69
CA ASP A 855 10.94 13.87 -15.83
C ASP A 855 10.71 15.35 -16.20
N VAL A 856 11.77 16.00 -16.70
CA VAL A 856 11.83 17.44 -17.04
C VAL A 856 11.47 17.76 -18.50
N THR A 857 11.63 16.82 -19.43
CA THR A 857 11.48 17.06 -20.87
C THR A 857 10.06 16.82 -21.38
N GLY A 858 9.42 15.74 -20.94
CA GLY A 858 8.17 15.28 -21.53
C GLY A 858 7.08 15.07 -20.50
N ARG A 859 6.19 16.05 -20.38
CA ARG A 859 5.03 16.02 -19.48
C ARG A 859 3.77 16.45 -20.21
N THR A 860 2.61 15.96 -19.78
CA THR A 860 1.31 16.41 -20.33
C THR A 860 0.97 17.85 -19.97
N GLU A 861 1.63 18.38 -18.93
CA GLU A 861 1.48 19.76 -18.45
C GLU A 861 2.84 20.33 -18.05
N THR A 862 3.00 21.63 -18.20
CA THR A 862 4.24 22.31 -17.79
C THR A 862 4.37 22.33 -16.27
N GLU A 863 5.51 21.88 -15.78
CA GLU A 863 5.89 21.89 -14.37
C GLU A 863 6.95 22.98 -14.14
N PRO A 864 6.66 24.04 -13.38
CA PRO A 864 7.64 25.07 -13.06
C PRO A 864 8.92 24.57 -12.38
N ALA A 865 8.85 23.59 -11.48
CA ALA A 865 10.04 23.04 -10.82
C ALA A 865 10.99 22.37 -11.82
N ALA A 866 10.44 21.64 -12.79
CA ALA A 866 11.20 20.97 -13.85
C ALA A 866 11.93 21.96 -14.76
N ASP A 867 11.30 23.10 -15.08
CA ASP A 867 11.92 24.18 -15.85
C ASP A 867 13.14 24.77 -15.10
N VAL A 868 12.94 25.11 -13.82
CA VAL A 868 13.99 25.69 -12.97
C VAL A 868 15.16 24.72 -12.83
N LEU A 869 14.85 23.44 -12.58
CA LEU A 869 15.86 22.39 -12.51
C LEU A 869 16.64 22.27 -13.82
N THR A 870 15.95 22.27 -14.96
CA THR A 870 16.59 22.18 -16.29
C THR A 870 17.61 23.31 -16.47
N LEU A 871 17.25 24.55 -16.13
CA LEU A 871 18.20 25.67 -16.22
C LEU A 871 19.33 25.56 -15.19
N ALA A 872 19.05 25.07 -13.98
CA ALA A 872 20.06 24.89 -12.94
C ALA A 872 21.13 23.85 -13.34
N ILE A 873 20.72 22.67 -13.83
CA ILE A 873 21.65 21.63 -14.28
C ILE A 873 22.44 22.06 -15.53
N LEU A 874 21.83 22.84 -16.43
CA LEU A 874 22.53 23.40 -17.60
C LEU A 874 23.61 24.40 -17.19
N ARG A 875 23.28 25.33 -16.27
CA ARG A 875 24.26 26.28 -15.73
C ARG A 875 25.38 25.54 -15.03
N HIS A 876 25.04 24.60 -14.16
CA HIS A 876 26.02 23.80 -13.43
C HIS A 876 26.97 23.06 -14.39
N ALA A 877 26.43 22.30 -15.35
CA ALA A 877 27.26 21.57 -16.32
C ALA A 877 28.15 22.54 -17.14
N ALA A 878 27.62 23.68 -17.59
CA ALA A 878 28.37 24.67 -18.34
C ALA A 878 29.55 25.27 -17.53
N THR A 879 29.36 25.55 -16.24
CA THR A 879 30.38 26.19 -15.39
C THR A 879 31.22 25.23 -14.57
N TRP A 880 30.90 23.94 -14.55
CA TRP A 880 31.63 22.95 -13.74
C TRP A 880 33.10 22.89 -14.11
N THR A 881 33.95 22.65 -13.10
CA THR A 881 35.38 22.48 -13.25
C THR A 881 35.85 21.27 -12.44
N PRO A 882 36.78 20.45 -12.97
CA PRO A 882 37.24 19.25 -12.28
C PRO A 882 38.00 19.58 -10.99
N LYS A 883 37.80 18.76 -9.96
CA LYS A 883 38.64 18.77 -8.75
C LYS A 883 40.07 18.34 -9.11
N PRO A 884 41.12 18.82 -8.41
CA PRO A 884 42.49 18.37 -8.65
C PRO A 884 42.62 16.85 -8.44
N ALA A 885 43.09 16.14 -9.46
CA ALA A 885 43.34 14.71 -9.38
C ALA A 885 44.53 14.43 -8.44
N ARG A 886 44.39 13.41 -7.60
CA ARG A 886 45.43 12.92 -6.71
C ARG A 886 45.77 11.48 -6.97
N THR A 887 47.04 11.13 -6.83
CA THR A 887 47.50 9.74 -6.91
C THR A 887 47.15 9.01 -5.62
N ALA A 888 46.38 7.92 -5.72
CA ALA A 888 46.14 7.04 -4.58
C ALA A 888 47.30 6.08 -4.36
N VAL A 889 47.75 5.98 -3.12
CA VAL A 889 48.69 4.97 -2.63
C VAL A 889 47.96 4.16 -1.58
N TYR A 890 48.00 2.83 -1.67
CA TYR A 890 47.33 1.95 -0.72
C TYR A 890 48.35 1.20 0.14
N LEU A 891 48.14 1.22 1.46
CA LEU A 891 48.87 0.41 2.42
C LEU A 891 47.88 -0.33 3.32
N GLY A 892 47.89 -1.66 3.31
CA GLY A 892 46.98 -2.47 4.10
C GLY A 892 46.92 -3.90 3.62
N ASP A 893 45.85 -4.61 3.96
CA ASP A 893 45.64 -5.99 3.53
C ASP A 893 45.30 -6.09 2.02
N PRO A 894 45.56 -7.24 1.37
CA PRO A 894 45.30 -7.41 -0.07
C PRO A 894 43.83 -7.25 -0.49
N SER A 895 42.86 -7.47 0.40
CA SER A 895 41.44 -7.41 0.07
C SER A 895 41.00 -5.98 -0.22
N GLY A 896 41.51 -5.01 0.56
CA GLY A 896 41.22 -3.59 0.31
C GLY A 896 41.77 -3.08 -1.01
N LYS A 897 42.99 -3.51 -1.39
CA LYS A 897 43.56 -3.20 -2.71
C LYS A 897 42.68 -3.76 -3.83
N ALA A 898 42.35 -5.06 -3.75
CA ALA A 898 41.53 -5.72 -4.76
C ALA A 898 40.13 -5.08 -4.88
N HIS A 899 39.55 -4.64 -3.76
CA HIS A 899 38.27 -3.94 -3.74
C HIS A 899 38.34 -2.58 -4.45
N LEU A 900 39.35 -1.75 -4.14
CA LEU A 900 39.54 -0.44 -4.78
C LEU A 900 39.78 -0.58 -6.29
N GLU A 901 40.59 -1.56 -6.70
CA GLU A 901 40.84 -1.86 -8.12
C GLU A 901 39.56 -2.33 -8.83
N ALA A 902 38.76 -3.20 -8.21
CA ALA A 902 37.48 -3.64 -8.74
C ALA A 902 36.45 -2.50 -8.84
N ALA A 903 36.51 -1.53 -7.92
CA ALA A 903 35.69 -0.31 -7.95
C ALA A 903 36.16 0.73 -9.01
N GLY A 904 37.25 0.44 -9.73
CA GLY A 904 37.77 1.26 -10.83
C GLY A 904 38.86 2.25 -10.44
N PHE A 905 39.37 2.21 -9.21
CA PHE A 905 40.46 3.07 -8.76
C PHE A 905 41.84 2.47 -9.10
N LYS A 906 42.78 3.33 -9.47
CA LYS A 906 44.19 2.94 -9.65
C LYS A 906 44.97 3.31 -8.39
N VAL A 907 45.51 2.29 -7.71
CA VAL A 907 46.28 2.45 -6.48
C VAL A 907 47.72 1.99 -6.66
N ALA A 908 48.67 2.79 -6.18
CA ALA A 908 50.10 2.46 -6.18
C ALA A 908 50.54 1.84 -4.83
N ASP A 909 51.62 1.06 -4.87
CA ASP A 909 52.14 0.32 -3.69
C ASP A 909 53.34 1.00 -3.00
N SER A 910 53.92 2.05 -3.60
CA SER A 910 55.11 2.72 -3.06
C SER A 910 54.75 4.03 -2.35
N VAL A 911 55.31 4.21 -1.16
CA VAL A 911 55.22 5.44 -0.36
C VAL A 911 56.36 6.43 -0.61
N ASP A 912 57.31 6.10 -1.48
CA ASP A 912 58.55 6.86 -1.67
C ASP A 912 58.30 8.27 -2.25
N ALA A 913 57.10 8.53 -2.79
CA ALA A 913 56.71 9.76 -3.47
C ALA A 913 55.46 10.46 -2.90
N LEU A 914 55.13 10.27 -1.61
CA LEU A 914 53.97 10.94 -0.99
C LEU A 914 54.16 12.46 -0.84
N GLY A 915 53.21 13.25 -1.34
CA GLY A 915 53.18 14.71 -1.21
C GLY A 915 51.77 15.31 -1.36
N ALA A 916 51.67 16.62 -1.59
CA ALA A 916 50.39 17.35 -1.66
C ALA A 916 49.40 16.87 -2.76
N GLY A 917 49.92 16.16 -3.77
CA GLY A 917 49.14 15.53 -4.85
C GLY A 917 48.76 14.07 -4.58
N SER A 918 48.94 13.57 -3.36
CA SER A 918 48.73 12.16 -3.01
C SER A 918 47.57 11.98 -2.02
N VAL A 919 46.83 10.87 -2.18
CA VAL A 919 45.93 10.33 -1.15
C VAL A 919 46.53 9.02 -0.67
N LEU A 920 46.82 8.92 0.61
CA LEU A 920 47.22 7.67 1.24
C LEU A 920 45.98 6.97 1.79
N ILE A 921 45.64 5.81 1.24
CA ILE A 921 44.54 4.97 1.70
C ILE A 921 45.13 3.88 2.60
N LEU A 922 44.70 3.86 3.85
CA LEU A 922 45.18 2.94 4.88
C LEU A 922 44.12 1.86 5.11
N GLY A 923 44.44 0.61 4.78
CA GLY A 923 43.72 -0.57 5.24
C GLY A 923 44.16 -0.98 6.65
N ALA A 924 43.52 -2.02 7.21
CA ALA A 924 43.83 -2.53 8.54
C ALA A 924 45.34 -2.83 8.72
N GLY A 925 45.94 -2.31 9.79
CA GLY A 925 47.37 -2.44 10.09
C GLY A 925 48.32 -1.62 9.20
N GLY A 926 47.84 -1.02 8.11
CA GLY A 926 48.66 -0.28 7.14
C GLY A 926 49.25 1.04 7.66
N GLY A 927 48.66 1.61 8.72
CA GLY A 927 49.13 2.83 9.39
C GLY A 927 50.29 2.63 10.39
N THR A 928 50.65 1.38 10.69
CA THR A 928 51.60 1.08 11.77
C THR A 928 52.98 1.69 11.52
N GLY A 929 53.42 2.59 12.39
CA GLY A 929 54.74 3.24 12.30
C GLY A 929 54.80 4.46 11.38
N LEU A 930 53.68 4.91 10.81
CA LEU A 930 53.61 6.16 10.04
C LEU A 930 53.40 7.37 10.95
N ASP A 931 54.10 8.47 10.65
CA ASP A 931 53.82 9.78 11.26
C ASP A 931 52.76 10.51 10.42
N GLU A 932 51.49 10.25 10.74
CA GLU A 932 50.34 10.87 10.06
C GLU A 932 50.38 12.40 10.11
N LYS A 933 50.87 12.99 11.22
CA LYS A 933 50.96 14.45 11.37
C LYS A 933 51.98 15.01 10.40
N ALA A 934 53.13 14.36 10.25
CA ALA A 934 54.15 14.77 9.28
C ALA A 934 53.65 14.63 7.82
N LEU A 935 52.88 13.59 7.51
CA LEU A 935 52.29 13.39 6.17
C LEU A 935 51.24 14.46 5.85
N VAL A 936 50.33 14.72 6.79
CA VAL A 936 49.33 15.78 6.67
C VAL A 936 50.00 17.15 6.52
N ALA A 937 51.08 17.42 7.25
CA ALA A 937 51.85 18.66 7.12
C ALA A 937 52.51 18.81 5.73
N LYS A 938 52.83 17.70 5.04
CA LYS A 938 53.29 17.69 3.63
C LYS A 938 52.15 17.84 2.60
N GLY A 939 50.92 18.00 3.06
CA GLY A 939 49.73 18.15 2.22
C GLY A 939 49.10 16.83 1.75
N VAL A 940 49.60 15.68 2.23
CA VAL A 940 49.01 14.37 1.92
C VAL A 940 47.63 14.27 2.57
N ARG A 941 46.64 13.78 1.83
CA ARG A 941 45.34 13.42 2.41
C ARG A 941 45.31 11.94 2.77
N ILE A 942 44.66 11.60 3.86
CA ILE A 942 44.59 10.23 4.37
C ILE A 942 43.14 9.75 4.36
N LEU A 943 42.89 8.55 3.85
CA LEU A 943 41.63 7.82 3.99
C LEU A 943 41.88 6.53 4.78
N ALA A 944 41.36 6.41 5.99
CA ALA A 944 41.55 5.25 6.86
C ALA A 944 40.35 4.30 6.85
N LEU A 945 40.60 3.02 6.57
CA LEU A 945 39.64 1.92 6.33
C LEU A 945 40.08 0.64 7.08
N PRO A 946 39.90 0.54 8.41
CA PRO A 946 39.32 1.53 9.31
C PRO A 946 40.36 2.50 9.90
N LEU A 947 39.90 3.50 10.67
CA LEU A 947 40.78 4.31 11.51
C LEU A 947 41.18 3.53 12.77
N GLU A 948 42.48 3.40 13.00
CA GLU A 948 43.08 2.68 14.12
C GLU A 948 43.92 3.62 15.00
N GLY A 949 44.02 3.32 16.30
CA GLY A 949 44.97 4.00 17.21
C GLY A 949 44.66 5.47 17.55
N ALA A 950 43.63 6.09 16.95
CA ALA A 950 43.26 7.47 17.24
C ALA A 950 42.65 7.65 18.65
N GLU A 951 42.99 8.76 19.31
CA GLU A 951 42.45 9.11 20.62
C GLU A 951 40.93 9.33 20.54
N GLY A 952 40.18 8.76 21.48
CA GLY A 952 38.73 8.89 21.55
C GLY A 952 37.93 7.85 20.76
N LEU A 953 38.58 6.91 20.06
CA LEU A 953 37.92 5.74 19.51
C LEU A 953 37.32 4.88 20.63
N LYS A 954 36.02 4.57 20.52
CA LYS A 954 35.29 3.74 21.47
C LYS A 954 34.62 2.58 20.75
N LYS A 955 34.71 1.38 21.32
CA LYS A 955 33.96 0.23 20.83
C LYS A 955 32.47 0.45 21.14
N THR A 956 31.70 0.71 20.09
CA THR A 956 30.26 0.97 20.16
C THR A 956 29.54 -0.08 19.34
N ASP A 957 28.40 -0.54 19.85
CA ASP A 957 27.52 -1.45 19.12
C ASP A 957 26.83 -0.69 17.97
N TYR A 958 27.21 -1.01 16.74
CA TYR A 958 26.86 -0.21 15.57
C TYR A 958 25.80 -0.88 14.71
N VAL A 959 24.75 -0.13 14.42
CA VAL A 959 23.71 -0.49 13.45
C VAL A 959 23.64 0.54 12.33
N GLY A 960 23.70 1.82 12.66
CA GLY A 960 23.67 2.94 11.72
C GLY A 960 23.90 4.25 12.46
N SER A 961 24.20 5.31 11.71
CA SER A 961 24.31 6.68 12.21
C SER A 961 23.41 7.61 11.43
N THR A 962 22.82 8.58 12.11
CA THR A 962 22.25 9.76 11.45
C THR A 962 23.39 10.65 10.96
N LEU A 963 23.25 11.21 9.76
CA LEU A 963 24.22 12.12 9.17
C LEU A 963 23.47 13.29 8.54
N ASP A 964 23.84 14.51 8.93
CA ASP A 964 23.33 15.71 8.25
C ASP A 964 23.86 15.77 6.82
N ALA A 965 23.03 16.24 5.89
CA ALA A 965 23.45 16.39 4.49
C ALA A 965 24.69 17.29 4.39
N ALA A 966 25.77 16.73 3.83
CA ALA A 966 27.02 17.45 3.66
C ALA A 966 26.88 18.55 2.60
N SER A 967 27.61 19.65 2.81
CA SER A 967 27.70 20.74 1.84
C SER A 967 28.56 20.36 0.64
N GLU A 968 28.35 21.07 -0.48
CA GLU A 968 29.18 20.95 -1.68
C GLU A 968 30.67 21.12 -1.32
N GLY A 969 31.52 20.25 -1.86
CA GLY A 969 32.95 20.28 -1.62
C GLY A 969 33.42 19.72 -0.27
N SER A 970 32.50 19.27 0.59
CA SER A 970 32.83 18.46 1.76
C SER A 970 33.41 17.11 1.35
N VAL A 971 34.30 16.52 2.15
CA VAL A 971 34.77 15.14 1.90
C VAL A 971 33.68 14.08 2.15
N LEU A 972 32.60 14.44 2.85
CA LEU A 972 31.41 13.60 3.06
C LEU A 972 30.29 13.89 2.06
N GLU A 973 30.54 14.74 1.05
CA GLU A 973 29.58 15.06 -0.01
C GLU A 973 29.01 13.80 -0.66
N GLY A 974 27.69 13.73 -0.77
CA GLY A 974 27.00 12.58 -1.37
C GLY A 974 26.78 11.37 -0.44
N VAL A 975 27.30 11.37 0.79
CA VAL A 975 27.09 10.28 1.77
C VAL A 975 25.85 10.57 2.61
N GLY A 976 24.95 9.60 2.72
CA GLY A 976 23.72 9.69 3.50
C GLY A 976 23.62 8.73 4.68
N ALA A 977 22.66 8.97 5.58
CA ALA A 977 22.35 8.04 6.67
C ALA A 977 21.95 6.64 6.15
N ALA A 978 21.28 6.61 4.99
CA ALA A 978 20.92 5.36 4.32
C ALA A 978 22.13 4.48 3.94
N ASP A 979 23.21 5.12 3.50
CA ASP A 979 24.45 4.44 3.08
C ASP A 979 25.25 3.93 4.29
N LEU A 980 24.92 4.40 5.50
CA LEU A 980 25.58 4.02 6.75
C LEU A 980 24.86 2.90 7.51
N LEU A 981 23.71 2.43 7.05
CA LEU A 981 22.98 1.33 7.69
C LEU A 981 23.68 -0.02 7.49
N SER A 982 24.17 -0.60 8.59
CA SER A 982 24.65 -1.97 8.69
C SER A 982 23.53 -2.93 9.07
N ARG A 983 23.33 -3.97 8.25
CA ARG A 983 22.44 -5.10 8.52
C ARG A 983 23.14 -6.25 9.25
N ASP A 984 24.38 -6.02 9.66
CA ASP A 984 25.11 -6.89 10.57
C ASP A 984 25.62 -6.10 11.78
N PRO A 985 24.76 -5.87 12.78
CA PRO A 985 25.17 -5.20 14.00
C PRO A 985 26.37 -5.88 14.66
N ARG A 986 27.39 -5.06 14.95
CA ARG A 986 28.66 -5.51 15.53
C ARG A 986 29.34 -4.35 16.25
N LEU A 987 30.28 -4.68 17.14
CA LEU A 987 31.13 -3.68 17.80
C LEU A 987 32.10 -3.07 16.78
N LEU A 988 31.98 -1.77 16.53
CA LEU A 988 32.92 -0.98 15.73
C LEU A 988 33.62 0.06 16.61
N ALA A 989 34.87 0.38 16.29
CA ALA A 989 35.59 1.46 16.94
C ALA A 989 35.14 2.81 16.34
N LEU A 990 34.17 3.46 16.97
CA LEU A 990 33.61 4.71 16.47
C LEU A 990 34.27 5.92 17.11
N LEU A 991 34.32 7.00 16.36
CA LEU A 991 34.69 8.31 16.87
C LEU A 991 33.46 9.21 16.85
N LYS A 992 33.11 9.79 18.01
CA LYS A 992 31.90 10.62 18.18
C LYS A 992 30.62 9.92 17.67
N ASP A 993 30.50 8.62 17.93
CA ASP A 993 29.34 7.79 17.55
C ASP A 993 29.01 7.74 16.04
N SER A 994 29.99 8.08 15.19
CA SER A 994 29.88 7.99 13.74
C SER A 994 30.82 6.95 13.15
N ALA A 995 30.34 6.22 12.15
CA ALA A 995 31.17 5.32 11.36
C ALA A 995 31.98 6.05 10.28
N VAL A 996 31.64 7.30 9.94
CA VAL A 996 32.38 8.11 8.97
C VAL A 996 32.67 9.50 9.53
N GLY A 997 33.79 10.08 9.13
CA GLY A 997 34.07 11.45 9.54
C GLY A 997 35.46 11.93 9.16
N THR A 998 35.81 13.08 9.72
CA THR A 998 37.05 13.80 9.40
C THR A 998 37.79 14.26 10.64
N LEU A 999 39.11 14.27 10.55
CA LEU A 999 40.05 14.84 11.52
C LEU A 999 41.00 15.83 10.81
N ASN A 1000 41.66 16.68 11.59
CA ASN A 1000 42.66 17.64 11.12
C ASN A 1000 42.15 18.49 9.94
N ASP A 1001 41.01 19.16 10.12
CA ASP A 1001 40.36 19.99 9.08
C ASP A 1001 40.14 19.26 7.74
N GLY A 1002 39.79 17.97 7.81
CA GLY A 1002 39.53 17.14 6.63
C GLY A 1002 40.79 16.58 5.97
N ALA A 1003 41.97 16.71 6.60
CA ALA A 1003 43.19 16.09 6.08
C ALA A 1003 43.21 14.57 6.27
N LEU A 1004 42.56 14.07 7.31
CA LEU A 1004 42.31 12.66 7.53
C LEU A 1004 40.80 12.40 7.50
N THR A 1005 40.37 11.49 6.63
CA THR A 1005 38.99 11.00 6.53
C THR A 1005 38.99 9.53 6.94
N TYR A 1006 37.93 9.07 7.59
CA TYR A 1006 37.82 7.67 7.99
C TYR A 1006 36.45 7.08 7.64
N CYS A 1007 36.45 5.76 7.40
CA CYS A 1007 35.24 4.94 7.35
C CYS A 1007 35.49 3.65 8.14
N GLN A 1008 34.63 3.39 9.12
CA GLN A 1008 34.63 2.18 9.93
C GLN A 1008 33.84 1.04 9.29
N LEU A 1009 33.07 1.33 8.22
CA LEU A 1009 32.36 0.34 7.42
C LEU A 1009 33.28 -0.12 6.29
N VAL A 1010 34.07 -1.14 6.55
CA VAL A 1010 35.02 -1.72 5.60
C VAL A 1010 34.30 -2.75 4.73
N PRO A 1011 34.14 -2.53 3.40
CA PRO A 1011 33.29 -3.39 2.58
C PRO A 1011 33.70 -4.87 2.60
N TRP A 1012 35.00 -5.15 2.51
CA TRP A 1012 35.52 -6.51 2.48
C TRP A 1012 35.44 -7.29 3.81
N ASP A 1013 34.93 -6.67 4.88
CA ASP A 1013 34.56 -7.36 6.12
C ASP A 1013 33.14 -7.98 6.08
N TYR A 1014 32.41 -7.79 4.97
CA TYR A 1014 31.07 -8.29 4.74
C TYR A 1014 31.06 -9.21 3.52
N ASP A 1015 30.99 -10.52 3.76
CA ASP A 1015 30.90 -11.51 2.68
C ASP A 1015 29.50 -11.47 2.02
N ALA A 1016 29.44 -10.84 0.85
CA ALA A 1016 28.22 -10.67 0.04
C ALA A 1016 27.63 -11.99 -0.47
N HIS A 1017 28.36 -13.11 -0.42
CA HIS A 1017 27.89 -14.42 -0.88
C HIS A 1017 27.25 -15.26 0.22
N LYS A 1018 27.40 -14.85 1.49
CA LYS A 1018 26.95 -15.64 2.63
C LYS A 1018 25.46 -15.47 2.93
N SER A 1019 24.94 -14.24 2.86
CA SER A 1019 23.54 -13.92 3.17
C SER A 1019 23.15 -12.53 2.66
N MET A 1020 21.86 -12.32 2.41
CA MET A 1020 21.32 -11.06 1.88
C MET A 1020 21.58 -9.85 2.77
N ASN A 1021 21.55 -10.02 4.09
CA ASN A 1021 21.86 -8.92 5.03
C ASN A 1021 23.31 -8.44 4.88
N LEU A 1022 24.27 -9.35 4.73
CA LEU A 1022 25.68 -9.00 4.50
C LEU A 1022 25.87 -8.37 3.12
N LYS A 1023 25.23 -8.92 2.10
CA LYS A 1023 25.23 -8.39 0.73
C LYS A 1023 24.84 -6.91 0.65
N ARG A 1024 23.75 -6.52 1.32
CA ARG A 1024 23.31 -5.11 1.35
C ARG A 1024 24.26 -4.20 2.10
N THR A 1025 24.82 -4.70 3.20
CA THR A 1025 25.82 -3.94 3.97
C THR A 1025 27.08 -3.74 3.13
N PHE A 1026 27.52 -4.76 2.41
CA PHE A 1026 28.62 -4.69 1.45
C PHE A 1026 28.35 -3.64 0.37
N ARG A 1027 27.17 -3.64 -0.27
CA ARG A 1027 26.80 -2.67 -1.31
C ARG A 1027 26.87 -1.23 -0.80
N ARG A 1028 26.26 -0.96 0.36
CA ARG A 1028 26.23 0.37 0.98
C ARG A 1028 27.62 0.84 1.39
N ALA A 1029 28.39 -0.01 2.07
CA ALA A 1029 29.76 0.30 2.48
C ALA A 1029 30.66 0.58 1.26
N SER A 1030 30.50 -0.19 0.18
CA SER A 1030 31.26 0.01 -1.07
C SER A 1030 30.97 1.38 -1.68
N LEU A 1031 29.70 1.78 -1.73
CA LEU A 1031 29.29 3.11 -2.19
C LEU A 1031 29.94 4.22 -1.36
N VAL A 1032 29.93 4.09 -0.03
CA VAL A 1032 30.55 5.05 0.89
C VAL A 1032 32.06 5.16 0.61
N VAL A 1033 32.78 4.04 0.55
CA VAL A 1033 34.23 4.05 0.32
C VAL A 1033 34.60 4.69 -1.01
N SER A 1034 33.90 4.33 -2.10
CA SER A 1034 34.12 4.94 -3.42
C SER A 1034 33.85 6.44 -3.40
N ARG A 1035 32.76 6.88 -2.75
CA ARG A 1035 32.41 8.29 -2.65
C ARG A 1035 33.45 9.09 -1.86
N LEU A 1036 33.96 8.55 -0.75
CA LEU A 1036 35.02 9.18 0.06
C LEU A 1036 36.33 9.28 -0.73
N ALA A 1037 36.75 8.22 -1.41
CA ALA A 1037 37.96 8.22 -2.23
C ALA A 1037 37.87 9.26 -3.36
N ALA A 1038 36.74 9.31 -4.04
CA ALA A 1038 36.48 10.28 -5.10
C ALA A 1038 36.41 11.72 -4.58
N ASN A 1039 35.79 11.97 -3.42
CA ASN A 1039 35.76 13.30 -2.79
C ASN A 1039 37.16 13.81 -2.40
N LEU A 1040 38.10 12.89 -2.11
CA LEU A 1040 39.51 13.22 -1.86
C LEU A 1040 40.32 13.49 -3.14
N GLY A 1041 39.71 13.32 -4.32
CA GLY A 1041 40.29 13.58 -5.63
C GLY A 1041 40.94 12.36 -6.28
N VAL A 1042 40.67 11.14 -5.81
CA VAL A 1042 41.21 9.92 -6.44
C VAL A 1042 40.39 9.61 -7.70
N PRO A 1043 41.02 9.59 -8.90
CA PRO A 1043 40.30 9.29 -10.13
C PRO A 1043 39.93 7.79 -10.22
N ALA A 1044 38.73 7.52 -10.71
CA ALA A 1044 38.26 6.19 -11.07
C ALA A 1044 37.86 6.11 -12.53
N THR A 1045 37.99 4.93 -13.14
CA THR A 1045 37.62 4.68 -14.53
C THR A 1045 36.59 3.57 -14.62
N THR A 1046 35.59 3.74 -15.48
CA THR A 1046 34.58 2.71 -15.77
C THR A 1046 34.43 2.55 -17.29
N PRO A 1047 33.78 1.49 -17.78
CA PRO A 1047 33.47 1.35 -19.20
C PRO A 1047 32.39 2.33 -19.73
N LEU A 1048 31.87 3.24 -18.89
CA LEU A 1048 30.70 4.07 -19.22
C LEU A 1048 30.90 4.94 -20.47
N LEU A 1049 32.06 5.58 -20.60
CA LEU A 1049 32.35 6.46 -21.74
C LEU A 1049 32.45 5.67 -23.06
N GLU A 1050 33.02 4.47 -23.01
CA GLU A 1050 33.05 3.55 -24.15
C GLU A 1050 31.63 3.05 -24.50
N ARG A 1051 30.81 2.76 -23.48
CA ARG A 1051 29.44 2.25 -23.62
C ARG A 1051 28.48 3.20 -24.32
N PHE A 1052 28.81 4.48 -24.40
CA PHE A 1052 28.11 5.43 -25.26
C PHE A 1052 28.19 5.04 -26.73
N GLY A 1053 29.38 4.75 -27.26
CA GLY A 1053 29.56 4.36 -28.67
C GLY A 1053 29.44 2.85 -28.92
N THR A 1054 29.86 2.04 -27.95
CA THR A 1054 29.90 0.57 -28.03
C THR A 1054 29.07 -0.05 -26.91
N PRO A 1055 27.79 -0.39 -27.14
CA PRO A 1055 26.92 -0.93 -26.10
C PRO A 1055 27.55 -2.09 -25.32
N ALA A 1056 27.16 -2.25 -24.05
CA ALA A 1056 27.56 -3.40 -23.25
C ALA A 1056 27.24 -4.73 -23.96
N GLU A 1057 28.11 -5.72 -23.81
CA GLU A 1057 27.92 -7.02 -24.46
C GLU A 1057 26.62 -7.70 -24.00
N ARG A 1058 25.92 -8.37 -24.94
CA ARG A 1058 24.65 -9.06 -24.67
C ARG A 1058 24.85 -10.44 -24.00
N ASN A 1059 25.61 -10.52 -22.92
CA ASN A 1059 25.69 -11.72 -22.08
C ASN A 1059 24.80 -11.58 -20.83
N GLU A 1060 24.54 -12.68 -20.12
CA GLU A 1060 23.79 -12.70 -18.83
C GLU A 1060 24.55 -12.00 -17.68
N GLY A 1061 25.62 -11.25 -17.97
CA GLY A 1061 26.51 -10.65 -16.99
C GLY A 1061 26.90 -9.20 -17.19
N ARG A 1062 26.25 -8.49 -18.10
CA ARG A 1062 26.50 -7.05 -18.33
C ARG A 1062 26.33 -6.17 -17.09
N TRP A 1063 25.58 -6.63 -16.09
CA TRP A 1063 25.36 -5.95 -14.81
C TRP A 1063 26.45 -6.25 -13.76
N PHE A 1064 27.43 -7.10 -14.09
CA PHE A 1064 28.57 -7.45 -13.23
C PHE A 1064 29.81 -6.62 -13.55
N GLU A 1065 29.98 -6.25 -14.82
CA GLU A 1065 31.23 -5.70 -15.29
C GLU A 1065 31.19 -4.18 -15.30
N GLY A 1066 32.00 -3.56 -14.45
CA GLY A 1066 32.38 -2.15 -14.52
C GLY A 1066 31.61 -1.19 -13.62
N LEU A 1067 30.33 -1.44 -13.29
CA LEU A 1067 29.50 -0.49 -12.52
C LEU A 1067 29.10 -1.00 -11.12
N TYR A 1068 29.06 -2.30 -10.89
CA TYR A 1068 28.65 -2.92 -9.63
C TYR A 1068 29.64 -4.02 -9.20
N LEU A 1069 29.75 -4.26 -7.90
CA LEU A 1069 30.73 -5.19 -7.31
C LEU A 1069 30.17 -6.58 -6.96
N GLU A 1070 28.91 -6.84 -7.31
CA GLU A 1070 28.21 -8.07 -6.95
C GLU A 1070 27.25 -8.50 -8.06
N ARG A 1071 26.67 -9.69 -7.93
CA ARG A 1071 25.69 -10.22 -8.89
C ARG A 1071 24.27 -9.85 -8.45
N PRO A 1072 23.35 -9.39 -9.33
CA PRO A 1072 21.97 -9.22 -8.92
C PRO A 1072 21.34 -10.59 -8.69
N ASP A 1073 20.44 -10.65 -7.72
CA ASP A 1073 19.54 -11.77 -7.50
C ASP A 1073 18.09 -11.27 -7.35
N GLU A 1074 17.14 -12.18 -7.35
CA GLU A 1074 15.72 -11.85 -7.28
C GLU A 1074 15.38 -10.95 -6.06
N TRP A 1075 16.08 -11.11 -4.92
CA TRP A 1075 15.80 -10.39 -3.68
C TRP A 1075 16.44 -9.00 -3.61
N ASP A 1076 17.21 -8.64 -4.63
CA ASP A 1076 17.71 -7.29 -4.82
C ASP A 1076 16.67 -6.33 -5.42
N ASP A 1077 15.61 -6.83 -6.07
CA ASP A 1077 14.45 -6.02 -6.47
C ASP A 1077 13.44 -5.94 -5.31
N PRO A 1078 13.36 -4.79 -4.60
CA PRO A 1078 12.42 -4.64 -3.50
C PRO A 1078 10.98 -4.50 -3.99
N TYR A 1079 10.76 -4.07 -5.24
CA TYR A 1079 9.44 -3.75 -5.80
C TYR A 1079 8.71 -4.97 -6.38
N ARG A 1080 9.21 -6.17 -6.06
CA ARG A 1080 8.52 -7.41 -6.37
C ARG A 1080 7.11 -7.40 -5.79
N TYR A 1081 6.16 -7.72 -6.66
CA TYR A 1081 4.77 -7.85 -6.29
C TYR A 1081 4.48 -9.22 -5.69
N PHE A 1082 3.62 -9.24 -4.69
CA PHE A 1082 3.05 -10.49 -4.21
C PHE A 1082 1.54 -10.37 -4.13
N ARG A 1083 0.87 -11.31 -4.79
CA ARG A 1083 -0.56 -11.52 -4.63
C ARG A 1083 -0.76 -12.43 -3.42
N TRP A 1084 -1.22 -11.83 -2.30
CA TRP A 1084 -1.62 -12.48 -1.04
C TRP A 1084 -2.97 -13.19 -1.11
#